data_AF-A0AAV5WNR6-F1
#
_entry.id   AF-A0AAV5WNR6-F1
#
_cell.length_a   1.000
_cell.length_b   1.000
_cell.length_c   1.000
_cell.angle_alpha   90.00
_cell.angle_beta   90.00
_cell.angle_gamma   90.00
#
_symmetry.space_group_name_H-M   'P 1'
#
loop_
_entity.id
_entity.type
_entity.pdbx_description
1 polymer ?
#
loop_
_entity_poly.entity_id
_entity_poly.type
_entity_poly.pdbx_seq_one_letter_code
_entity_poly.pdbx_strand_id
1 'polypeptide(L)'
;QQRTRSVPAAPVWLDDWVSNWLHQQPFTGSSTDMSPPLASSLGNGLVVRMSGDESTSPCDEDDEDDSQECSTISSENSLAEELSQLRAIINRQKAELDRLSRENGDLNVALMEYKVREQVTSETERNRFLNGEVLRLNQRCRENDAQLENVRKELRAVIEERDQLKREYASALQHKRRVCLLIDESRRDNPSLPTLHSLMMGVYVDEYGFRVAFHDEGLAVHYMACRLHEHYEERLNSALEHRQHWSEFLDANTSIPLTKESRALVRGGIPASLRSVVWKMLIHQQVIAAKMQHGKYYYRNLCSLNGGEADRLFCSNHQKQINLDLLRTMPSNVHFLNAGCKGVSQLQQVLRAFCLHNGTTGYCQGMNFLAATALLVVGPEDAFWLLVALTEGFFHGSYFDESLSGAQADQEVLKELLEQKVPVLTKHLEECEIDLATITLNWFIALFFDAVPFKTLLRFWDCFLLEGPKVLFRFSIALLSLHVDEILQKTDTIGVMKVVKAAVRLSFDVDGLFKLAFEDLDPFPSRAQLRSKQMTYLEVLQSRFSQRASRMLLRGDSAQSENSAQSTATVFIDGLHISDLALSRDAARGLLIAGNKKSGRLSAVDVSTGVMSKLKVEWDCRAVSVVMAGPDIAFVSFLSGYVVALSLHGETAVLWELKLSDVALRLLYAEERVLACLANGSLTVIELHASPAMAPSSLELLHLPVGSAPIVDAVLYGDQLWLASACKLICLHKSTLSHLSTIYVACSGTCTGTPFFDKIVCLAASPHGVFLATTHSTLLQLWDSAHCALLFDIATDHDHKKPSLTDMDETREMHISSLLHSDASLWTGTSDGYIILYSVSAEKKEENGTYSLHKL
;
A
#
# COMPACT_ATOMS: atom_id res chain seq x y z
N GLN A 1 28.64 4.13 -8.38
CA GLN A 1 28.12 2.97 -9.16
C GLN A 1 27.07 2.14 -8.42
N GLN A 2 26.55 2.56 -7.26
CA GLN A 2 25.29 2.03 -6.71
C GLN A 2 24.45 3.22 -6.22
N ARG A 3 23.43 3.60 -7.00
CA ARG A 3 22.27 4.36 -6.54
C ARG A 3 21.06 3.51 -6.91
N THR A 4 20.46 2.94 -5.88
CA THR A 4 19.18 2.25 -5.89
C THR A 4 18.09 3.20 -6.37
N ARG A 5 17.56 2.96 -7.57
CA ARG A 5 16.32 3.57 -8.05
C ARG A 5 15.15 2.94 -7.29
N SER A 6 14.79 3.49 -6.15
CA SER A 6 13.48 3.26 -5.54
C SER A 6 12.50 4.31 -6.08
N VAL A 7 11.76 3.91 -7.12
CA VAL A 7 10.48 4.42 -7.66
C VAL A 7 10.13 5.90 -7.37
N PRO A 8 9.98 6.70 -8.44
CA PRO A 8 8.65 7.19 -8.81
C PRO A 8 8.24 6.55 -10.14
N ALA A 9 7.11 5.85 -10.17
CA ALA A 9 6.55 5.31 -11.40
C ALA A 9 5.85 6.43 -12.18
N ALA A 10 6.66 7.19 -12.93
CA ALA A 10 6.47 7.78 -14.26
C ALA A 10 7.51 8.90 -14.46
N PRO A 11 8.06 9.12 -15.68
CA PRO A 11 7.68 8.54 -16.97
C PRO A 11 8.82 7.72 -17.62
N VAL A 12 8.54 6.53 -18.15
CA VAL A 12 9.53 5.85 -19.01
C VAL A 12 9.38 6.47 -20.42
N TRP A 13 9.97 7.66 -20.57
CA TRP A 13 9.93 8.59 -21.72
C TRP A 13 8.55 8.80 -22.41
N LEU A 14 7.47 8.90 -21.63
CA LEU A 14 6.07 9.04 -22.11
C LEU A 14 5.70 7.92 -23.11
N ASP A 15 6.11 6.69 -22.77
CA ASP A 15 5.87 5.37 -23.39
C ASP A 15 5.14 5.41 -24.74
N ASP A 16 5.77 5.46 -25.91
CA ASP A 16 7.14 5.70 -26.33
C ASP A 16 7.00 6.83 -27.40
N TRP A 17 6.42 7.96 -26.94
CA TRP A 17 6.02 9.23 -27.62
C TRP A 17 4.60 9.33 -28.23
N VAL A 18 3.53 8.72 -27.66
CA VAL A 18 2.33 8.31 -28.46
C VAL A 18 2.74 7.22 -29.49
N SER A 19 3.88 6.58 -29.21
CA SER A 19 4.63 5.59 -29.99
C SER A 19 4.45 5.74 -31.48
N ASN A 20 5.28 6.63 -32.03
CA ASN A 20 5.42 6.87 -33.45
C ASN A 20 4.24 7.65 -34.12
N TRP A 21 3.36 8.26 -33.29
CA TRP A 21 2.35 9.32 -33.57
C TRP A 21 1.35 9.04 -34.71
N LEU A 22 0.94 7.79 -34.91
CA LEU A 22 0.45 7.32 -36.21
C LEU A 22 1.62 7.32 -37.19
N HIS A 23 2.37 6.23 -37.29
CA HIS A 23 3.46 6.14 -38.26
C HIS A 23 2.93 6.05 -39.71
N GLN A 24 2.49 7.22 -40.22
CA GLN A 24 2.31 7.64 -41.62
C GLN A 24 0.88 7.58 -42.22
N GLN A 25 -0.11 8.19 -41.59
CA GLN A 25 -1.42 8.40 -42.25
C GLN A 25 -1.33 9.35 -43.48
N PRO A 26 -1.71 8.93 -44.71
CA PRO A 26 -2.36 9.82 -45.66
C PRO A 26 -3.86 9.77 -45.36
N PHE A 27 -4.32 10.71 -44.54
CA PHE A 27 -5.76 10.90 -44.34
C PHE A 27 -6.39 11.37 -45.66
N THR A 28 -6.90 10.43 -46.46
CA THR A 28 -7.76 10.73 -47.60
C THR A 28 -9.17 10.99 -47.08
N GLY A 29 -9.35 12.18 -46.51
CA GLY A 29 -10.65 12.75 -46.17
C GLY A 29 -10.79 14.09 -46.88
N SER A 30 -11.20 14.04 -48.15
CA SER A 30 -11.68 15.14 -48.99
C SER A 30 -10.85 16.45 -48.99
N SER A 31 -10.02 16.58 -50.02
CA SER A 31 -9.72 17.88 -50.62
C SER A 31 -11.00 18.66 -50.88
N THR A 32 -11.13 19.85 -50.29
CA THR A 32 -11.41 21.09 -51.03
C THR A 32 -11.13 22.29 -50.13
N ASP A 33 -10.31 23.19 -50.68
CA ASP A 33 -10.10 24.59 -50.31
C ASP A 33 -9.51 24.93 -48.93
N MET A 34 -8.21 25.20 -48.90
CA MET A 34 -7.70 26.57 -49.14
C MET A 34 -6.17 26.57 -49.13
N SER A 35 -5.58 27.09 -50.20
CA SER A 35 -4.13 27.26 -50.39
C SER A 35 -3.54 28.32 -49.46
N PRO A 36 -2.22 28.26 -49.15
CA PRO A 36 -1.56 29.22 -48.28
C PRO A 36 -1.19 30.50 -49.07
N PRO A 37 -1.23 31.71 -48.50
CA PRO A 37 -0.50 32.81 -49.10
C PRO A 37 0.97 32.75 -48.65
N LEU A 38 1.82 32.53 -49.65
CA LEU A 38 3.26 32.76 -49.62
C LEU A 38 3.59 34.20 -49.21
N ALA A 39 4.72 34.33 -48.51
CA ALA A 39 5.38 35.59 -48.27
C ALA A 39 5.85 36.23 -49.60
N SER A 40 5.56 37.51 -49.82
CA SER A 40 6.55 38.59 -50.01
C SER A 40 6.02 39.81 -50.78
N SER A 41 6.58 40.96 -50.39
CA SER A 41 6.80 42.19 -51.17
C SER A 41 5.89 43.40 -50.94
N LEU A 42 6.59 44.54 -50.80
CA LEU A 42 6.16 45.95 -50.92
C LEU A 42 5.35 46.49 -49.73
N GLY A 43 5.76 47.53 -49.00
CA GLY A 43 6.61 48.66 -49.35
C GLY A 43 5.80 49.96 -49.16
N ASN A 44 6.27 50.81 -48.25
CA ASN A 44 5.97 52.24 -48.08
C ASN A 44 4.62 52.71 -47.49
N GLY A 45 4.76 53.63 -46.52
CA GLY A 45 3.71 54.55 -46.05
C GLY A 45 3.82 54.97 -44.58
N LEU A 46 4.96 55.56 -44.17
CA LEU A 46 5.07 56.92 -43.59
C LEU A 46 4.10 57.29 -42.44
N VAL A 47 4.59 57.41 -41.18
CA VAL A 47 5.03 58.65 -40.47
C VAL A 47 3.99 59.04 -39.39
N VAL A 48 4.35 59.16 -38.09
CA VAL A 48 4.90 60.34 -37.36
C VAL A 48 5.52 59.84 -36.02
N ARG A 49 6.85 59.98 -35.79
CA ARG A 49 7.57 60.89 -34.83
C ARG A 49 6.93 61.05 -33.44
N MET A 50 7.60 61.25 -32.29
CA MET A 50 8.96 61.34 -31.71
C MET A 50 8.65 61.50 -30.18
N SER A 51 9.40 60.99 -29.21
CA SER A 51 10.54 61.67 -28.52
C SER A 51 10.89 60.82 -27.27
N GLY A 52 12.17 60.46 -27.03
CA GLY A 52 13.04 61.02 -25.97
C GLY A 52 12.92 60.18 -24.68
N ASP A 53 13.93 59.78 -23.91
CA ASP A 53 15.33 60.16 -23.76
C ASP A 53 16.12 59.01 -23.09
N GLU A 54 17.45 59.18 -23.09
CA GLU A 54 18.51 58.33 -22.58
C GLU A 54 18.52 58.13 -21.04
N SER A 55 19.14 57.04 -20.55
CA SER A 55 20.32 57.08 -19.64
C SER A 55 20.47 55.88 -18.66
N THR A 56 21.66 55.26 -18.73
CA THR A 56 22.56 54.75 -17.68
C THR A 56 22.07 54.19 -16.31
N SER A 57 22.31 52.87 -16.13
CA SER A 57 23.13 52.25 -15.04
C SER A 57 22.57 52.17 -13.59
N PRO A 58 23.17 51.34 -12.70
CA PRO A 58 22.50 50.38 -11.80
C PRO A 58 22.31 50.89 -10.37
N CYS A 59 21.44 50.26 -9.58
CA CYS A 59 21.54 50.19 -8.12
C CYS A 59 20.66 49.07 -7.55
N ASP A 60 21.28 48.28 -6.68
CA ASP A 60 20.67 47.41 -5.68
C ASP A 60 19.82 48.22 -4.69
N GLU A 61 18.76 47.61 -4.15
CA GLU A 61 18.45 47.56 -2.70
C GLU A 61 17.15 46.75 -2.50
N ASP A 62 17.32 45.62 -1.82
CA ASP A 62 16.50 45.05 -0.75
C ASP A 62 15.02 45.44 -0.62
N ASP A 63 14.15 44.42 -0.68
CA ASP A 63 12.99 44.31 0.21
C ASP A 63 12.77 42.82 0.52
N GLU A 64 13.05 42.45 1.77
CA GLU A 64 12.63 41.21 2.42
C GLU A 64 11.15 41.31 2.84
N ASP A 65 10.56 40.12 3.02
CA ASP A 65 9.28 39.79 3.66
C ASP A 65 7.97 39.90 2.85
N ASP A 66 7.55 38.75 2.33
CA ASP A 66 6.35 38.11 2.86
C ASP A 66 6.43 36.58 2.66
N SER A 67 6.88 35.89 3.71
CA SER A 67 6.82 34.43 3.84
C SER A 67 5.48 34.00 4.44
N GLN A 68 4.66 33.27 3.68
CA GLN A 68 3.81 32.20 4.22
C GLN A 68 3.30 31.23 3.13
N GLU A 69 3.93 30.05 3.11
CA GLU A 69 3.36 28.71 2.94
C GLU A 69 2.49 28.37 1.70
N CYS A 70 3.03 27.50 0.83
CA CYS A 70 2.48 26.15 0.66
C CYS A 70 3.55 25.20 0.10
N SER A 71 4.02 24.29 0.96
CA SER A 71 5.01 23.26 0.69
C SER A 71 4.44 22.09 -0.13
N THR A 72 5.34 21.41 -0.85
CA THR A 72 5.21 20.15 -1.61
C THR A 72 4.70 20.25 -3.07
N ILE A 73 5.62 20.67 -3.94
CA ILE A 73 5.57 20.54 -5.40
C ILE A 73 6.80 19.68 -5.75
N SER A 74 6.64 18.41 -6.16
CA SER A 74 7.72 17.42 -5.93
C SER A 74 8.57 16.99 -7.12
N SER A 75 8.23 17.25 -8.38
CA SER A 75 9.01 16.71 -9.51
C SER A 75 9.67 17.79 -10.37
N GLU A 76 8.92 18.76 -10.90
CA GLU A 76 9.48 19.90 -11.65
C GLU A 76 10.28 20.85 -10.75
N ASN A 77 9.81 21.09 -9.52
CA ASN A 77 10.55 21.86 -8.53
C ASN A 77 11.78 21.09 -8.02
N SER A 78 11.71 19.76 -7.88
CA SER A 78 12.87 18.96 -7.48
C SER A 78 14.00 19.02 -8.52
N LEU A 79 13.70 18.89 -9.82
CA LEU A 79 14.69 19.04 -10.88
C LEU A 79 15.23 20.48 -10.97
N ALA A 80 14.38 21.49 -10.79
CA ALA A 80 14.79 22.89 -10.78
C ALA A 80 15.66 23.22 -9.56
N GLU A 81 15.35 22.64 -8.40
CA GLU A 81 16.06 22.77 -7.13
C GLU A 81 17.40 22.03 -7.17
N GLU A 82 17.45 20.82 -7.73
CA GLU A 82 18.69 20.09 -8.02
C GLU A 82 19.58 20.88 -9.00
N LEU A 83 19.01 21.47 -10.05
CA LEU A 83 19.75 22.34 -10.98
C LEU A 83 20.27 23.61 -10.28
N SER A 84 19.58 24.11 -9.25
CA SER A 84 20.03 25.24 -8.42
C SER A 84 21.16 24.82 -7.47
N GLN A 85 21.02 23.68 -6.80
CA GLN A 85 22.04 23.10 -5.92
C GLN A 85 23.33 22.78 -6.68
N LEU A 86 23.23 22.17 -7.88
CA LEU A 86 24.38 21.91 -8.75
C LEU A 86 25.06 23.20 -9.20
N ARG A 87 24.32 24.29 -9.46
CA ARG A 87 24.91 25.62 -9.74
C ARG A 87 25.70 26.15 -8.54
N ALA A 88 25.17 26.01 -7.33
CA ALA A 88 25.87 26.44 -6.11
C ALA A 88 27.16 25.65 -5.89
N ILE A 89 27.14 24.33 -6.09
CA ILE A 89 28.32 23.45 -5.99
C ILE A 89 29.38 23.83 -7.04
N ILE A 90 28.97 24.05 -8.30
CA ILE A 90 29.87 24.49 -9.38
C ILE A 90 30.55 25.83 -9.02
N ASN A 91 29.80 26.77 -8.45
CA ASN A 91 30.34 28.08 -8.07
C ASN A 91 31.37 27.95 -6.92
N ARG A 92 31.10 27.09 -5.93
CA ARG A 92 32.01 26.82 -4.81
C ARG A 92 33.31 26.17 -5.28
N GLN A 93 33.22 25.14 -6.13
CA GLN A 93 34.38 24.44 -6.70
C GLN A 93 35.22 25.34 -7.61
N LYS A 94 34.60 26.26 -8.37
CA LYS A 94 35.32 27.27 -9.14
C LYS A 94 36.09 28.24 -8.24
N ALA A 95 35.49 28.72 -7.16
CA ALA A 95 36.15 29.60 -6.20
C ALA A 95 37.36 28.92 -5.52
N GLU A 96 37.23 27.63 -5.20
CA GLU A 96 38.31 26.83 -4.63
C GLU A 96 39.45 26.57 -5.63
N LEU A 97 39.10 26.30 -6.89
CA LEU A 97 40.07 26.20 -7.99
C LEU A 97 40.88 27.49 -8.16
N ASP A 98 40.21 28.65 -8.13
CA ASP A 98 40.84 29.96 -8.27
C ASP A 98 41.74 30.30 -7.07
N ARG A 99 41.42 29.79 -5.88
CA ARG A 99 42.25 29.92 -4.67
C ARG A 99 43.49 29.06 -4.78
N LEU A 100 43.35 27.77 -5.07
CA LEU A 100 44.47 26.83 -5.19
C LEU A 100 45.41 27.23 -6.34
N SER A 101 44.86 27.74 -7.45
CA SER A 101 45.67 28.24 -8.57
C SER A 101 46.50 29.45 -8.20
N ARG A 102 46.00 30.34 -7.33
CA ARG A 102 46.76 31.48 -6.80
C ARG A 102 47.85 31.03 -5.84
N GLU A 103 47.52 30.18 -4.87
CA GLU A 103 48.48 29.65 -3.90
C GLU A 103 49.63 28.88 -4.59
N ASN A 104 49.32 28.14 -5.64
CA ASN A 104 50.32 27.42 -6.43
C ASN A 104 51.18 28.36 -7.31
N GLY A 105 50.59 29.46 -7.81
CA GLY A 105 51.33 30.54 -8.46
C GLY A 105 52.37 31.16 -7.51
N ASP A 106 51.94 31.50 -6.30
CA ASP A 106 52.82 32.10 -5.27
C ASP A 106 53.93 31.14 -4.82
N LEU A 107 53.61 29.85 -4.66
CA LEU A 107 54.59 28.81 -4.34
C LEU A 107 55.64 28.63 -5.45
N ASN A 108 55.24 28.70 -6.72
CA ASN A 108 56.16 28.60 -7.85
C ASN A 108 57.07 29.82 -7.96
N VAL A 109 56.56 31.02 -7.70
CA VAL A 109 57.37 32.24 -7.61
C VAL A 109 58.39 32.11 -6.48
N ALA A 110 57.97 31.69 -5.28
CA ALA A 110 58.86 31.45 -4.16
C ALA A 110 59.95 30.40 -4.49
N LEU A 111 59.56 29.27 -5.09
CA LEU A 111 60.50 28.23 -5.52
C LEU A 111 61.54 28.78 -6.52
N MET A 112 61.12 29.65 -7.43
CA MET A 112 61.99 30.26 -8.44
C MET A 112 62.97 31.25 -7.81
N GLU A 113 62.51 32.12 -6.89
CA GLU A 113 63.38 33.02 -6.12
C GLU A 113 64.42 32.26 -5.29
N TYR A 114 64.03 31.13 -4.68
CA TYR A 114 64.94 30.29 -3.91
C TYR A 114 65.98 29.57 -4.78
N LYS A 115 65.61 29.06 -5.96
CA LYS A 115 66.55 28.45 -6.93
C LYS A 115 67.58 29.45 -7.45
N VAL A 116 67.18 30.71 -7.66
CA VAL A 116 68.11 31.79 -8.05
C VAL A 116 69.09 32.11 -6.92
N ARG A 117 68.64 32.13 -5.66
CA ARG A 117 69.52 32.35 -4.49
C ARG A 117 70.53 31.21 -4.29
N GLU A 118 70.17 29.97 -4.60
CA GLU A 118 71.08 28.80 -4.52
C GLU A 118 72.30 28.94 -5.46
N GLN A 119 72.14 29.56 -6.65
CA GLN A 119 73.23 29.75 -7.60
C GLN A 119 74.27 30.82 -7.17
N VAL A 120 73.98 31.63 -6.15
CA VAL A 120 74.76 32.84 -5.80
C VAL A 120 75.66 32.66 -4.56
N THR A 121 75.55 31.58 -3.77
CA THR A 121 76.29 31.46 -2.48
C THR A 121 77.14 30.19 -2.34
N SER A 122 78.44 30.33 -2.06
CA SER A 122 79.43 29.22 -1.97
C SER A 122 79.81 28.79 -0.53
N GLU A 123 78.84 28.35 0.28
CA GLU A 123 79.13 27.74 1.60
C GLU A 123 78.36 26.41 1.78
N THR A 124 79.11 25.34 2.06
CA THR A 124 78.69 23.93 1.97
C THR A 124 77.62 23.50 3.00
N GLU A 125 77.50 24.18 4.13
CA GLU A 125 76.47 23.89 5.15
C GLU A 125 75.15 24.60 4.87
N ARG A 126 75.20 25.79 4.27
CA ARG A 126 74.01 26.57 3.86
C ARG A 126 73.28 25.92 2.67
N ASN A 127 74.04 25.28 1.77
CA ASN A 127 73.51 24.52 0.65
C ASN A 127 72.71 23.27 1.05
N ARG A 128 72.99 22.60 2.17
CA ARG A 128 72.16 21.48 2.65
C ARG A 128 70.78 21.93 3.14
N PHE A 129 70.74 23.05 3.87
CA PHE A 129 69.49 23.62 4.36
C PHE A 129 68.62 24.15 3.21
N LEU A 130 69.24 24.87 2.26
CA LEU A 130 68.56 25.37 1.05
C LEU A 130 68.00 24.24 0.19
N ASN A 131 68.75 23.15 -0.01
CA ASN A 131 68.25 21.97 -0.73
C ASN A 131 67.09 21.27 -0.01
N GLY A 132 67.09 21.23 1.33
CA GLY A 132 65.98 20.70 2.12
C GLY A 132 64.68 21.50 1.97
N GLU A 133 64.77 22.83 1.93
CA GLU A 133 63.60 23.71 1.80
C GLU A 133 63.05 23.74 0.37
N VAL A 134 63.92 23.68 -0.65
CA VAL A 134 63.52 23.50 -2.06
C VAL A 134 62.81 22.15 -2.25
N LEU A 135 63.24 21.09 -1.56
CA LEU A 135 62.56 19.79 -1.60
C LEU A 135 61.15 19.91 -0.99
N ARG A 136 61.02 20.61 0.14
CA ARG A 136 59.75 20.87 0.84
C ARG A 136 58.77 21.68 -0.01
N LEU A 137 59.23 22.77 -0.63
CA LEU A 137 58.42 23.59 -1.50
C LEU A 137 57.99 22.84 -2.77
N ASN A 138 58.90 22.05 -3.39
CA ASN A 138 58.54 21.18 -4.51
C ASN A 138 57.50 20.14 -4.13
N GLN A 139 57.59 19.57 -2.92
CA GLN A 139 56.60 18.62 -2.44
C GLN A 139 55.22 19.29 -2.26
N ARG A 140 55.18 20.49 -1.67
CA ARG A 140 53.95 21.29 -1.54
C ARG A 140 53.34 21.70 -2.89
N CYS A 141 54.16 22.08 -3.88
CA CYS A 141 53.66 22.35 -5.24
C CYS A 141 53.01 21.11 -5.84
N ARG A 142 53.63 19.92 -5.73
CA ARG A 142 53.06 18.67 -6.25
C ARG A 142 51.77 18.26 -5.55
N GLU A 143 51.70 18.46 -4.23
CA GLU A 143 50.49 18.20 -3.44
C GLU A 143 49.35 19.15 -3.87
N ASN A 144 49.64 20.44 -4.05
CA ASN A 144 48.66 21.42 -4.54
C ASN A 144 48.25 21.15 -6.00
N ASP A 145 49.19 20.76 -6.89
CA ASP A 145 48.89 20.37 -8.28
C ASP A 145 47.95 19.15 -8.34
N ALA A 146 48.19 18.15 -7.48
CA ALA A 146 47.34 16.97 -7.37
C ALA A 146 45.93 17.32 -6.86
N GLN A 147 45.83 18.19 -5.85
CA GLN A 147 44.54 18.70 -5.37
C GLN A 147 43.79 19.49 -6.46
N LEU A 148 44.51 20.34 -7.20
CA LEU A 148 43.93 21.17 -8.26
C LEU A 148 43.39 20.30 -9.41
N GLU A 149 44.10 19.25 -9.81
CA GLU A 149 43.60 18.32 -10.83
C GLU A 149 42.42 17.47 -10.33
N ASN A 150 42.38 17.12 -9.04
CA ASN A 150 41.23 16.43 -8.46
C ASN A 150 39.97 17.32 -8.46
N VAL A 151 40.09 18.58 -8.02
CA VAL A 151 38.98 19.56 -8.05
C VAL A 151 38.51 19.83 -9.48
N ARG A 152 39.43 19.91 -10.47
CA ARG A 152 39.05 20.03 -11.89
C ARG A 152 38.26 18.82 -12.40
N LYS A 153 38.66 17.61 -11.99
CA LYS A 153 37.99 16.38 -12.38
C LYS A 153 36.57 16.31 -11.79
N GLU A 154 36.42 16.65 -10.52
CA GLU A 154 35.12 16.73 -9.85
C GLU A 154 34.22 17.79 -10.50
N LEU A 155 34.75 18.99 -10.77
CA LEU A 155 34.00 20.07 -11.43
C LEU A 155 33.51 19.68 -12.83
N ARG A 156 34.33 18.97 -13.62
CA ARG A 156 33.92 18.45 -14.94
C ARG A 156 32.75 17.47 -14.82
N ALA A 157 32.80 16.54 -13.87
CA ALA A 157 31.73 15.57 -13.65
C ALA A 157 30.41 16.24 -13.26
N VAL A 158 30.45 17.22 -12.35
CA VAL A 158 29.26 17.97 -11.89
C VAL A 158 28.65 18.83 -13.01
N ILE A 159 29.48 19.41 -13.89
CA ILE A 159 29.00 20.17 -15.06
C ILE A 159 28.30 19.25 -16.07
N GLU A 160 28.86 18.07 -16.35
CA GLU A 160 28.25 17.08 -17.24
C GLU A 160 26.88 16.61 -16.71
N GLU A 161 26.78 16.33 -15.40
CA GLU A 161 25.52 15.96 -14.73
C GLU A 161 24.46 17.07 -14.86
N ARG A 162 24.84 18.33 -14.61
CA ARG A 162 23.95 19.49 -14.79
C ARG A 162 23.45 19.62 -16.23
N ASP A 163 24.34 19.47 -17.21
CA ASP A 163 23.98 19.63 -18.64
C ASP A 163 23.14 18.47 -19.17
N GLN A 164 23.27 17.28 -18.59
CA GLN A 164 22.33 16.18 -18.80
C GLN A 164 20.94 16.52 -18.23
N LEU A 165 20.85 16.91 -16.95
CA LEU A 165 19.58 17.25 -16.30
C LEU A 165 18.85 18.41 -17.00
N LYS A 166 19.58 19.42 -17.48
CA LYS A 166 18.99 20.51 -18.29
C LYS A 166 18.33 20.04 -19.58
N ARG A 167 18.94 19.07 -20.27
CA ARG A 167 18.38 18.51 -21.52
C ARG A 167 17.11 17.71 -21.23
N GLU A 168 17.12 16.92 -20.17
CA GLU A 168 15.97 16.14 -19.71
C GLU A 168 14.81 17.07 -19.31
N TYR A 169 15.08 18.12 -18.53
CA TYR A 169 14.09 19.13 -18.12
C TYR A 169 13.48 19.89 -19.32
N ALA A 170 14.31 20.33 -20.27
CA ALA A 170 13.84 21.01 -21.48
C ALA A 170 12.94 20.10 -22.35
N SER A 171 13.31 18.82 -22.47
CA SER A 171 12.50 17.82 -23.15
C SER A 171 11.14 17.64 -22.47
N ALA A 172 11.11 17.45 -21.14
CA ALA A 172 9.88 17.27 -20.37
C ALA A 172 8.90 18.45 -20.54
N LEU A 173 9.40 19.69 -20.48
CA LEU A 173 8.59 20.89 -20.66
C LEU A 173 7.99 21.00 -22.07
N GLN A 174 8.73 20.58 -23.10
CA GLN A 174 8.24 20.53 -24.47
C GLN A 174 7.13 19.49 -24.64
N HIS A 175 7.26 18.31 -24.01
CA HIS A 175 6.26 17.25 -24.05
C HIS A 175 4.96 17.67 -23.35
N LYS A 176 5.05 18.26 -22.16
CA LYS A 176 3.91 18.83 -21.43
C LYS A 176 3.10 19.79 -22.28
N ARG A 177 3.76 20.75 -22.92
CA ARG A 177 3.10 21.72 -23.83
C ARG A 177 2.40 21.02 -24.99
N ARG A 178 3.04 20.00 -25.58
CA ARG A 178 2.47 19.27 -26.71
C ARG A 178 1.23 18.46 -26.34
N VAL A 179 1.24 17.75 -25.21
CA VAL A 179 0.08 16.98 -24.73
C VAL A 179 -1.11 17.91 -24.47
N CYS A 180 -0.88 19.08 -23.85
CA CYS A 180 -1.93 20.06 -23.62
C CYS A 180 -2.56 20.55 -24.93
N LEU A 181 -1.73 20.92 -25.94
CA LEU A 181 -2.22 21.36 -27.24
C LEU A 181 -3.03 20.28 -27.97
N LEU A 182 -2.57 19.02 -27.94
CA LEU A 182 -3.28 17.92 -28.58
C LEU A 182 -4.63 17.63 -27.91
N ILE A 183 -4.70 17.72 -26.59
CA ILE A 183 -5.97 17.59 -25.88
C ILE A 183 -6.92 18.72 -26.23
N ASP A 184 -6.44 19.97 -26.30
CA ASP A 184 -7.29 21.10 -26.68
C ASP A 184 -7.84 20.96 -28.11
N GLU A 185 -7.06 20.38 -29.02
CA GLU A 185 -7.51 20.01 -30.36
C GLU A 185 -8.54 18.87 -30.33
N SER A 186 -8.24 17.75 -29.67
CA SER A 186 -9.15 16.60 -29.55
C SER A 186 -10.44 16.93 -28.80
N ARG A 187 -10.42 17.92 -27.92
CA ARG A 187 -11.62 18.41 -27.21
C ARG A 187 -12.65 19.09 -28.12
N ARG A 188 -12.27 19.50 -29.33
CA ARG A 188 -13.23 20.01 -30.33
C ARG A 188 -14.18 18.90 -30.79
N ASP A 189 -13.67 17.68 -30.89
CA ASP A 189 -14.45 16.49 -31.25
C ASP A 189 -15.05 15.81 -30.01
N ASN A 190 -14.28 15.71 -28.93
CA ASN A 190 -14.68 15.07 -27.68
C ASN A 190 -14.48 15.99 -26.47
N PRO A 191 -15.50 16.80 -26.10
CA PRO A 191 -15.41 17.73 -24.99
C PRO A 191 -15.20 17.09 -23.61
N SER A 192 -15.38 15.75 -23.48
CA SER A 192 -15.24 15.03 -22.22
C SER A 192 -13.79 14.73 -21.82
N LEU A 193 -12.79 14.96 -22.69
CA LEU A 193 -11.38 14.71 -22.35
C LEU A 193 -10.88 15.64 -21.23
N PRO A 194 -9.98 15.20 -20.32
CA PRO A 194 -9.55 16.03 -19.20
C PRO A 194 -8.67 17.20 -19.63
N THR A 195 -8.81 18.36 -18.98
CA THR A 195 -7.82 19.44 -19.04
C THR A 195 -6.92 19.38 -17.81
N LEU A 196 -5.69 19.88 -17.92
CA LEU A 196 -4.75 19.92 -16.81
C LEU A 196 -5.34 20.65 -15.59
N HIS A 197 -5.97 21.80 -15.83
CA HIS A 197 -6.66 22.56 -14.79
C HIS A 197 -7.77 21.76 -14.12
N SER A 198 -8.62 21.05 -14.90
CA SER A 198 -9.71 20.25 -14.33
C SER A 198 -9.24 19.08 -13.45
N LEU A 199 -8.07 18.51 -13.78
CA LEU A 199 -7.45 17.43 -13.02
C LEU A 199 -6.80 17.93 -11.73
N MET A 200 -6.11 19.07 -11.78
CA MET A 200 -5.50 19.68 -10.58
C MET A 200 -6.55 20.18 -9.59
N MET A 201 -7.67 20.71 -10.08
CA MET A 201 -8.78 21.17 -9.24
C MET A 201 -9.69 20.02 -8.76
N GLY A 202 -9.48 18.78 -9.25
CA GLY A 202 -10.30 17.62 -8.89
C GLY A 202 -11.77 17.71 -9.34
N VAL A 203 -12.05 18.52 -10.37
CA VAL A 203 -13.40 18.73 -10.91
C VAL A 203 -13.71 17.76 -12.04
N TYR A 204 -12.69 17.14 -12.62
CA TYR A 204 -12.84 16.17 -13.69
C TYR A 204 -13.53 14.89 -13.20
N VAL A 205 -14.50 14.42 -14.00
CA VAL A 205 -15.22 13.16 -13.81
C VAL A 205 -15.04 12.33 -15.07
N ASP A 206 -14.62 11.08 -14.92
CA ASP A 206 -14.45 10.19 -16.05
C ASP A 206 -15.76 9.60 -16.60
N GLU A 207 -15.66 8.83 -17.68
CA GLU A 207 -16.81 8.19 -18.35
C GLU A 207 -17.62 7.23 -17.46
N TYR A 208 -17.02 6.74 -16.37
CA TYR A 208 -17.66 5.83 -15.41
C TYR A 208 -18.19 6.57 -14.16
N GLY A 209 -18.02 7.89 -14.10
CA GLY A 209 -18.49 8.72 -13.01
C GLY A 209 -17.49 8.89 -11.86
N PHE A 210 -16.24 8.45 -11.99
CA PHE A 210 -15.21 8.65 -10.96
C PHE A 210 -14.58 10.04 -11.06
N ARG A 211 -14.51 10.73 -9.92
CA ARG A 211 -13.73 11.97 -9.78
C ARG A 211 -12.25 11.63 -9.75
N VAL A 212 -11.50 12.25 -10.65
CA VAL A 212 -10.05 12.07 -10.74
C VAL A 212 -9.38 13.38 -10.39
N ALA A 213 -8.50 13.33 -9.40
CA ALA A 213 -7.74 14.46 -8.91
C ALA A 213 -6.27 14.07 -8.75
N PHE A 214 -5.37 14.95 -9.16
CA PHE A 214 -3.93 14.76 -9.02
C PHE A 214 -3.32 15.95 -8.29
N HIS A 215 -2.40 15.66 -7.38
CA HIS A 215 -1.59 16.69 -6.69
C HIS A 215 -0.26 16.93 -7.42
N ASP A 216 0.27 15.92 -8.12
CA ASP A 216 1.45 16.03 -8.96
C ASP A 216 1.06 16.27 -10.43
N GLU A 217 1.64 17.32 -11.01
CA GLU A 217 1.34 17.74 -12.38
C GLU A 217 1.86 16.74 -13.43
N GLY A 218 2.99 16.07 -13.17
CA GLY A 218 3.54 15.06 -14.06
C GLY A 218 2.61 13.85 -14.21
N LEU A 219 2.06 13.37 -13.10
CA LEU A 219 1.04 12.31 -13.10
C LEU A 219 -0.24 12.75 -13.81
N ALA A 220 -0.66 14.00 -13.64
CA ALA A 220 -1.82 14.54 -14.35
C ALA A 220 -1.59 14.56 -15.87
N VAL A 221 -0.41 14.98 -16.32
CA VAL A 221 -0.03 14.98 -17.75
C VAL A 221 0.07 13.56 -18.30
N HIS A 222 0.57 12.60 -17.52
CA HIS A 222 0.60 11.19 -17.92
C HIS A 222 -0.83 10.63 -18.09
N TYR A 223 -1.72 10.88 -17.13
CA TYR A 223 -3.13 10.49 -17.24
C TYR A 223 -3.80 11.10 -18.47
N MET A 224 -3.54 12.39 -18.74
CA MET A 224 -3.97 13.08 -19.95
C MET A 224 -3.48 12.36 -21.22
N ALA A 225 -2.21 11.98 -21.27
CA ALA A 225 -1.66 11.24 -22.40
C ALA A 225 -2.33 9.87 -22.59
N CYS A 226 -2.61 9.12 -21.51
CA CYS A 226 -3.35 7.86 -21.59
C CYS A 226 -4.77 8.07 -22.15
N ARG A 227 -5.49 9.09 -21.68
CA ARG A 227 -6.83 9.42 -22.22
C ARG A 227 -6.81 9.83 -23.68
N LEU A 228 -5.76 10.56 -24.08
CA LEU A 228 -5.55 10.93 -25.47
C LEU A 228 -5.26 9.70 -26.34
N HIS A 229 -4.43 8.77 -25.87
CA HIS A 229 -4.15 7.51 -26.54
C HIS A 229 -5.42 6.70 -26.77
N GLU A 230 -6.23 6.50 -25.72
CA GLU A 230 -7.52 5.80 -25.80
C GLU A 230 -8.45 6.44 -26.85
N HIS A 231 -8.54 7.78 -26.85
CA HIS A 231 -9.38 8.50 -27.80
C HIS A 231 -9.01 8.25 -29.27
N TYR A 232 -7.72 8.17 -29.57
CA TYR A 232 -7.24 7.87 -30.92
C TYR A 232 -7.30 6.38 -31.25
N GLU A 233 -7.08 5.51 -30.27
CA GLU A 233 -7.18 4.06 -30.42
C GLU A 233 -8.60 3.64 -30.85
N GLU A 234 -9.63 4.22 -30.25
CA GLU A 234 -11.04 3.99 -30.63
C GLU A 234 -11.40 4.43 -32.05
N ARG A 235 -10.55 5.24 -32.68
CA ARG A 235 -10.69 5.76 -34.05
C ARG A 235 -9.86 4.98 -35.06
N LEU A 236 -9.05 4.01 -34.63
CA LEU A 236 -8.32 3.13 -35.54
C LEU A 236 -9.28 2.25 -36.35
N ASN A 237 -8.89 1.90 -37.57
CA ASN A 237 -9.70 1.01 -38.42
C ASN A 237 -9.96 -0.33 -37.75
N SER A 238 -8.99 -0.88 -37.02
CA SER A 238 -9.16 -2.12 -36.23
C SER A 238 -10.26 -2.01 -35.18
N ALA A 239 -10.37 -0.87 -34.48
CA ALA A 239 -11.41 -0.65 -33.48
C ALA A 239 -12.80 -0.47 -34.14
N LEU A 240 -12.85 0.15 -35.32
CA LEU A 240 -14.07 0.28 -36.11
C LEU A 240 -14.55 -1.08 -36.64
N GLU A 241 -13.65 -1.88 -37.22
CA GLU A 241 -13.91 -3.25 -37.67
C GLU A 241 -14.39 -4.11 -36.50
N HIS A 242 -13.74 -4.04 -35.34
CA HIS A 242 -14.15 -4.76 -34.14
C HIS A 242 -15.56 -4.37 -33.67
N ARG A 243 -15.90 -3.07 -33.71
CA ARG A 243 -17.26 -2.59 -33.39
C ARG A 243 -18.29 -3.09 -34.41
N GLN A 244 -17.93 -3.15 -35.70
CA GLN A 244 -18.79 -3.71 -36.75
C GLN A 244 -19.02 -5.20 -36.54
N HIS A 245 -17.97 -5.98 -36.28
CA HIS A 245 -18.10 -7.40 -35.95
C HIS A 245 -18.99 -7.65 -34.73
N TRP A 246 -18.89 -6.81 -33.69
CA TRP A 246 -19.82 -6.87 -32.56
C TRP A 246 -21.27 -6.59 -32.97
N SER A 247 -21.52 -5.60 -33.83
CA SER A 247 -22.86 -5.29 -34.32
C SER A 247 -23.44 -6.46 -35.12
N GLU A 248 -22.68 -6.99 -36.09
CA GLU A 248 -23.09 -8.12 -36.91
C GLU A 248 -23.37 -9.37 -36.04
N PHE A 249 -22.52 -9.63 -35.05
CA PHE A 249 -22.71 -10.72 -34.11
C PHE A 249 -24.00 -10.57 -33.29
N LEU A 250 -24.30 -9.36 -32.81
CA LEU A 250 -25.52 -9.09 -32.05
C LEU A 250 -26.79 -9.11 -32.91
N ASP A 251 -26.70 -8.69 -34.17
CA ASP A 251 -27.82 -8.75 -35.12
C ASP A 251 -28.13 -10.20 -35.52
N ALA A 252 -27.10 -11.04 -35.63
CA ALA A 252 -27.25 -12.45 -35.98
C ALA A 252 -27.70 -13.34 -34.81
N ASN A 253 -27.46 -12.93 -33.55
CA ASN A 253 -27.65 -13.80 -32.39
C ASN A 253 -28.54 -13.16 -31.30
N THR A 254 -29.60 -13.87 -30.92
CA THR A 254 -30.48 -13.49 -29.79
C THR A 254 -29.90 -13.81 -28.41
N SER A 255 -28.83 -14.60 -28.36
CA SER A 255 -28.07 -14.93 -27.15
C SER A 255 -26.58 -15.01 -27.48
N ILE A 256 -25.70 -15.09 -26.48
CA ILE A 256 -24.24 -15.08 -26.68
C ILE A 256 -23.74 -16.49 -26.32
N PRO A 257 -23.77 -17.44 -27.27
CA PRO A 257 -23.34 -18.80 -27.01
C PRO A 257 -21.85 -18.84 -26.73
N LEU A 258 -21.40 -19.85 -25.99
CA LEU A 258 -19.98 -20.05 -25.68
C LEU A 258 -19.23 -20.70 -26.86
N THR A 259 -19.01 -19.95 -27.94
CA THR A 259 -18.27 -20.37 -29.14
C THR A 259 -16.83 -19.83 -29.14
N LYS A 260 -16.02 -20.22 -30.13
CA LYS A 260 -14.68 -19.62 -30.30
C LYS A 260 -14.77 -18.13 -30.66
N GLU A 261 -15.74 -17.78 -31.50
CA GLU A 261 -16.01 -16.41 -31.94
C GLU A 261 -16.41 -15.50 -30.78
N SER A 262 -17.39 -15.89 -29.96
CA SER A 262 -17.82 -15.06 -28.83
C SER A 262 -16.72 -14.88 -27.78
N ARG A 263 -15.88 -15.90 -27.55
CA ARG A 263 -14.69 -15.77 -26.69
C ARG A 263 -13.69 -14.79 -27.29
N ALA A 264 -13.40 -14.87 -28.59
CA ALA A 264 -12.49 -13.94 -29.25
C ALA A 264 -13.02 -12.50 -29.16
N LEU A 265 -14.31 -12.28 -29.41
CA LEU A 265 -14.95 -10.97 -29.29
C LEU A 265 -14.88 -10.41 -27.87
N VAL A 266 -15.22 -11.21 -26.84
CA VAL A 266 -15.18 -10.78 -25.43
C VAL A 266 -13.76 -10.53 -24.93
N ARG A 267 -12.80 -11.38 -25.33
CA ARG A 267 -11.38 -11.23 -24.96
C ARG A 267 -10.72 -10.07 -25.69
N GLY A 268 -11.07 -9.79 -26.94
CA GLY A 268 -10.64 -8.58 -27.66
C GLY A 268 -11.34 -7.31 -27.17
N GLY A 269 -12.54 -7.46 -26.62
CA GLY A 269 -13.16 -6.54 -25.69
C GLY A 269 -14.48 -5.95 -26.11
N ILE A 270 -15.33 -5.67 -25.12
CA ILE A 270 -16.68 -5.16 -25.40
C ILE A 270 -16.61 -3.63 -25.51
N PRO A 271 -17.01 -3.02 -26.64
CA PRO A 271 -17.09 -1.56 -26.76
C PRO A 271 -17.99 -0.96 -25.68
N ALA A 272 -17.60 0.20 -25.13
CA ALA A 272 -18.31 0.83 -24.02
C ALA A 272 -19.81 1.06 -24.30
N SER A 273 -20.15 1.47 -25.53
CA SER A 273 -21.53 1.69 -25.98
C SER A 273 -22.38 0.41 -26.00
N LEU A 274 -21.77 -0.75 -26.24
CA LEU A 274 -22.45 -2.05 -26.34
C LEU A 274 -22.44 -2.82 -25.02
N ARG A 275 -21.57 -2.45 -24.07
CA ARG A 275 -21.36 -3.18 -22.82
C ARG A 275 -22.65 -3.38 -22.02
N SER A 276 -23.48 -2.34 -21.92
CA SER A 276 -24.77 -2.42 -21.22
C SER A 276 -25.73 -3.44 -21.84
N VAL A 277 -25.72 -3.59 -23.17
CA VAL A 277 -26.57 -4.55 -23.89
C VAL A 277 -26.01 -5.96 -23.74
N VAL A 278 -24.71 -6.13 -23.98
CA VAL A 278 -24.03 -7.43 -23.89
C VAL A 278 -24.11 -8.01 -22.48
N TRP A 279 -23.84 -7.22 -21.45
CA TRP A 279 -23.94 -7.67 -20.06
C TRP A 279 -25.35 -8.11 -19.71
N LYS A 280 -26.38 -7.35 -20.11
CA LYS A 280 -27.78 -7.76 -19.90
C LYS A 280 -28.09 -9.10 -20.54
N MET A 281 -27.64 -9.32 -21.79
CA MET A 281 -27.82 -10.60 -22.47
C MET A 281 -27.15 -11.75 -21.71
N LEU A 282 -25.89 -11.58 -21.28
CA LEU A 282 -25.14 -12.60 -20.53
C LEU A 282 -25.78 -12.90 -19.16
N ILE A 283 -26.17 -11.87 -18.42
CA ILE A 283 -26.86 -12.02 -17.13
C ILE A 283 -28.18 -12.77 -17.33
N HIS A 284 -29.02 -12.33 -18.27
CA HIS A 284 -30.35 -12.92 -18.48
C HIS A 284 -30.27 -14.37 -18.97
N GLN A 285 -29.24 -14.73 -19.73
CA GLN A 285 -28.98 -16.12 -20.13
C GLN A 285 -28.72 -17.01 -18.91
N GLN A 286 -28.02 -16.51 -17.88
CA GLN A 286 -27.77 -17.30 -16.67
C GLN A 286 -28.99 -17.44 -15.77
N VAL A 287 -29.83 -16.40 -15.68
CA VAL A 287 -31.00 -16.41 -14.79
C VAL A 287 -32.32 -16.71 -15.49
N ILE A 288 -32.29 -17.22 -16.73
CA ILE A 288 -33.52 -17.42 -17.52
C ILE A 288 -34.55 -18.31 -16.81
N ALA A 289 -34.10 -19.37 -16.15
CA ALA A 289 -34.95 -20.28 -15.38
C ALA A 289 -35.57 -19.58 -14.16
N ALA A 290 -34.77 -18.84 -13.39
CA ALA A 290 -35.25 -18.08 -12.23
C ALA A 290 -36.25 -16.98 -12.64
N LYS A 291 -35.99 -16.27 -13.76
CA LYS A 291 -36.90 -15.26 -14.31
C LYS A 291 -38.22 -15.86 -14.76
N MET A 292 -38.20 -17.06 -15.36
CA MET A 292 -39.43 -17.77 -15.73
C MET A 292 -40.22 -18.25 -14.51
N GLN A 293 -39.54 -18.73 -13.47
CA GLN A 293 -40.17 -19.19 -12.23
C GLN A 293 -40.87 -18.06 -11.46
N HIS A 294 -40.20 -16.91 -11.30
CA HIS A 294 -40.72 -15.81 -10.49
C HIS A 294 -41.57 -14.79 -11.28
N GLY A 295 -41.44 -14.77 -12.61
CA GLY A 295 -42.21 -13.91 -13.50
C GLY A 295 -41.63 -12.50 -13.68
N LYS A 296 -42.18 -11.78 -14.67
CA LYS A 296 -41.64 -10.51 -15.20
C LYS A 296 -41.54 -9.37 -14.18
N TYR A 297 -42.48 -9.27 -13.24
CA TYR A 297 -42.55 -8.13 -12.30
C TYR A 297 -41.91 -8.42 -10.93
N TYR A 298 -41.14 -9.50 -10.83
CA TYR A 298 -40.64 -10.00 -9.55
C TYR A 298 -39.80 -8.98 -8.77
N TYR A 299 -38.78 -8.38 -9.40
CA TYR A 299 -37.95 -7.36 -8.77
C TYR A 299 -38.77 -6.16 -8.26
N ARG A 300 -39.71 -5.66 -9.08
CA ARG A 300 -40.59 -4.56 -8.70
C ARG A 300 -41.48 -4.93 -7.50
N ASN A 301 -41.97 -6.16 -7.47
CA ASN A 301 -42.77 -6.66 -6.35
C ASN A 301 -41.92 -6.73 -5.07
N LEU A 302 -40.68 -7.25 -5.15
CA LEU A 302 -39.75 -7.27 -4.02
C LEU A 302 -39.46 -5.88 -3.46
N CYS A 303 -39.28 -4.90 -4.34
CA CYS A 303 -39.06 -3.50 -3.96
C CYS A 303 -40.27 -2.88 -3.24
N SER A 304 -41.48 -3.39 -3.51
CA SER A 304 -42.74 -2.87 -2.95
C SER A 304 -43.19 -3.59 -1.68
N LEU A 305 -42.57 -4.73 -1.34
CA LEU A 305 -42.86 -5.47 -0.11
C LEU A 305 -42.42 -4.65 1.10
N ASN A 306 -43.34 -4.39 2.03
CA ASN A 306 -43.07 -3.73 3.31
C ASN A 306 -43.87 -4.41 4.43
N GLY A 307 -43.27 -4.58 5.62
CA GLY A 307 -43.97 -4.97 6.86
C GLY A 307 -44.27 -6.47 7.05
N GLY A 308 -43.90 -7.33 6.09
CA GLY A 308 -44.00 -8.79 6.19
C GLY A 308 -42.89 -9.43 7.05
N GLU A 309 -43.00 -10.73 7.33
CA GLU A 309 -42.01 -11.47 8.16
C GLU A 309 -40.60 -11.44 7.56
N ALA A 310 -40.47 -11.67 6.25
CA ALA A 310 -39.20 -11.58 5.53
C ALA A 310 -38.56 -10.18 5.61
N ASP A 311 -39.38 -9.12 5.57
CA ASP A 311 -38.91 -7.74 5.70
C ASP A 311 -38.44 -7.42 7.12
N ARG A 312 -39.12 -7.98 8.14
CA ARG A 312 -38.69 -7.86 9.55
C ARG A 312 -37.35 -8.58 9.79
N LEU A 313 -37.19 -9.79 9.25
CA LEU A 313 -35.94 -10.56 9.31
C LEU A 313 -34.78 -9.82 8.60
N PHE A 314 -35.05 -9.23 7.44
CA PHE A 314 -34.10 -8.38 6.74
C PHE A 314 -33.69 -7.16 7.61
N CYS A 315 -34.66 -6.47 8.20
CA CYS A 315 -34.43 -5.31 9.04
C CYS A 315 -33.59 -5.64 10.29
N SER A 316 -33.81 -6.81 10.90
CA SER A 316 -33.04 -7.23 12.07
C SER A 316 -31.61 -7.64 11.71
N ASN A 317 -31.40 -8.32 10.58
CA ASN A 317 -30.15 -9.03 10.31
C ASN A 317 -29.21 -8.29 9.34
N HIS A 318 -29.73 -7.58 8.34
CA HIS A 318 -28.91 -7.07 7.22
C HIS A 318 -28.98 -5.57 6.99
N GLN A 319 -30.11 -4.92 7.34
CA GLN A 319 -30.33 -3.50 7.04
C GLN A 319 -29.26 -2.57 7.60
N LYS A 320 -28.75 -2.84 8.81
CA LYS A 320 -27.70 -2.04 9.45
C LYS A 320 -26.37 -2.17 8.72
N GLN A 321 -25.97 -3.40 8.41
CA GLN A 321 -24.73 -3.68 7.68
C GLN A 321 -24.75 -3.05 6.28
N ILE A 322 -25.87 -3.18 5.55
CA ILE A 322 -26.04 -2.53 4.25
C ILE A 322 -25.87 -1.01 4.39
N ASN A 323 -26.51 -0.37 5.37
CA ASN A 323 -26.41 1.08 5.54
C ASN A 323 -24.96 1.56 5.80
N LEU A 324 -24.18 0.80 6.56
CA LEU A 324 -22.76 1.10 6.77
C LEU A 324 -21.96 0.97 5.47
N ASP A 325 -22.25 -0.08 4.68
CA ASP A 325 -21.55 -0.35 3.43
C ASP A 325 -21.91 0.64 2.31
N LEU A 326 -23.16 1.12 2.26
CA LEU A 326 -23.62 2.10 1.29
C LEU A 326 -22.76 3.37 1.29
N LEU A 327 -22.39 3.89 2.47
CA LEU A 327 -21.65 5.16 2.59
C LEU A 327 -20.16 5.04 2.26
N ARG A 328 -19.61 3.82 2.23
CA ARG A 328 -18.22 3.54 1.86
C ARG A 328 -18.07 2.91 0.46
N THR A 329 -19.17 2.73 -0.26
CA THR A 329 -19.17 2.12 -1.61
C THR A 329 -18.83 3.19 -2.65
N MET A 330 -17.70 3.03 -3.37
CA MET A 330 -17.27 3.94 -4.44
C MET A 330 -17.31 5.43 -4.06
N PRO A 331 -16.62 5.85 -2.98
CA PRO A 331 -16.73 7.22 -2.46
C PRO A 331 -16.27 8.30 -3.46
N SER A 332 -15.40 7.95 -4.41
CA SER A 332 -14.94 8.83 -5.48
C SER A 332 -15.91 8.93 -6.66
N ASN A 333 -16.99 8.14 -6.70
CA ASN A 333 -17.93 8.13 -7.81
C ASN A 333 -19.11 9.10 -7.55
N VAL A 334 -19.46 9.92 -8.55
CA VAL A 334 -20.51 10.95 -8.44
C VAL A 334 -21.90 10.38 -8.16
N HIS A 335 -22.17 9.14 -8.55
CA HIS A 335 -23.45 8.47 -8.30
C HIS A 335 -23.57 7.92 -6.87
N PHE A 336 -22.46 7.79 -6.15
CA PHE A 336 -22.40 7.20 -4.81
C PHE A 336 -21.80 8.13 -3.75
N LEU A 337 -21.49 9.39 -4.11
CA LEU A 337 -20.76 10.36 -3.30
C LEU A 337 -21.41 10.67 -1.95
N ASN A 338 -22.74 10.72 -1.89
CA ASN A 338 -23.47 11.03 -0.65
C ASN A 338 -24.79 10.24 -0.59
N ALA A 339 -25.36 10.15 0.62
CA ALA A 339 -26.60 9.41 0.88
C ALA A 339 -27.82 9.89 0.07
N GLY A 340 -27.81 11.14 -0.41
CA GLY A 340 -28.86 11.69 -1.25
C GLY A 340 -28.73 11.36 -2.74
N CYS A 341 -27.62 10.77 -3.17
CA CYS A 341 -27.43 10.40 -4.57
C CYS A 341 -28.33 9.22 -4.97
N LYS A 342 -28.89 9.31 -6.18
CA LYS A 342 -29.76 8.26 -6.75
C LYS A 342 -29.10 6.89 -6.77
N GLY A 343 -27.78 6.81 -7.01
CA GLY A 343 -27.04 5.54 -7.03
C GLY A 343 -27.05 4.84 -5.67
N VAL A 344 -26.90 5.59 -4.56
CA VAL A 344 -26.99 5.03 -3.21
C VAL A 344 -28.38 4.46 -2.93
N SER A 345 -29.44 5.18 -3.28
CA SER A 345 -30.82 4.70 -3.10
C SER A 345 -31.11 3.47 -3.96
N GLN A 346 -30.62 3.44 -5.21
CA GLN A 346 -30.75 2.28 -6.09
C GLN A 346 -29.98 1.07 -5.57
N LEU A 347 -28.76 1.28 -5.05
CA LEU A 347 -27.95 0.24 -4.44
C LEU A 347 -28.63 -0.37 -3.22
N GLN A 348 -29.17 0.46 -2.33
CA GLN A 348 -29.94 0.00 -1.17
C GLN A 348 -31.13 -0.85 -1.62
N GLN A 349 -31.85 -0.42 -2.66
CA GLN A 349 -33.01 -1.14 -3.18
C GLN A 349 -32.63 -2.50 -3.79
N VAL A 350 -31.53 -2.55 -4.55
CA VAL A 350 -31.02 -3.80 -5.15
C VAL A 350 -30.58 -4.80 -4.08
N LEU A 351 -29.77 -4.36 -3.11
CA LEU A 351 -29.27 -5.22 -2.03
C LEU A 351 -30.42 -5.73 -1.16
N ARG A 352 -31.36 -4.86 -0.79
CA ARG A 352 -32.56 -5.27 -0.05
C ARG A 352 -33.38 -6.29 -0.83
N ALA A 353 -33.65 -6.04 -2.11
CA ALA A 353 -34.41 -6.96 -2.95
C ALA A 353 -33.71 -8.33 -3.03
N PHE A 354 -32.39 -8.35 -3.12
CA PHE A 354 -31.60 -9.59 -3.10
C PHE A 354 -31.75 -10.35 -1.77
N CYS A 355 -31.62 -9.70 -0.62
CA CYS A 355 -31.83 -10.36 0.67
C CYS A 355 -33.24 -10.92 0.85
N LEU A 356 -34.25 -10.26 0.28
CA LEU A 356 -35.63 -10.77 0.28
C LEU A 356 -35.83 -11.95 -0.66
N HIS A 357 -35.05 -12.03 -1.73
CA HIS A 357 -35.07 -13.16 -2.67
C HIS A 357 -34.38 -14.39 -2.07
N ASN A 358 -33.18 -14.20 -1.51
CA ASN A 358 -32.36 -15.27 -0.95
C ASN A 358 -32.00 -14.95 0.51
N GLY A 359 -32.93 -15.26 1.42
CA GLY A 359 -32.76 -15.02 2.86
C GLY A 359 -31.77 -15.96 3.55
N THR A 360 -31.35 -17.05 2.89
CA THR A 360 -30.36 -17.99 3.42
C THR A 360 -28.95 -17.43 3.27
N THR A 361 -28.60 -16.92 2.09
CA THR A 361 -27.33 -16.22 1.87
C THR A 361 -27.38 -14.81 2.48
N GLY A 362 -28.52 -14.12 2.35
CA GLY A 362 -28.69 -12.78 2.89
C GLY A 362 -27.73 -11.77 2.26
N TYR A 363 -27.13 -10.91 3.09
CA TYR A 363 -26.11 -9.96 2.67
C TYR A 363 -24.71 -10.40 3.14
N CYS A 364 -23.83 -10.65 2.19
CA CYS A 364 -22.40 -10.88 2.43
C CYS A 364 -21.60 -9.61 2.13
N GLN A 365 -20.65 -9.24 3.01
CA GLN A 365 -19.78 -8.08 2.80
C GLN A 365 -19.01 -8.22 1.47
N GLY A 366 -19.08 -7.18 0.63
CA GLY A 366 -18.53 -7.19 -0.72
C GLY A 366 -19.60 -7.17 -1.82
N MET A 367 -20.82 -7.65 -1.52
CA MET A 367 -21.95 -7.59 -2.46
C MET A 367 -22.35 -6.17 -2.85
N ASN A 368 -22.10 -5.19 -1.97
CA ASN A 368 -22.25 -3.76 -2.27
C ASN A 368 -21.41 -3.33 -3.49
N PHE A 369 -20.16 -3.78 -3.58
CA PHE A 369 -19.29 -3.45 -4.70
C PHE A 369 -19.73 -4.14 -6.00
N LEU A 370 -20.22 -5.38 -5.89
CA LEU A 370 -20.76 -6.12 -7.04
C LEU A 370 -21.98 -5.39 -7.63
N ALA A 371 -22.94 -5.05 -6.76
CA ALA A 371 -24.16 -4.36 -7.16
C ALA A 371 -23.89 -2.94 -7.66
N ALA A 372 -22.97 -2.20 -7.02
CA ALA A 372 -22.61 -0.84 -7.45
C ALA A 372 -21.93 -0.84 -8.82
N THR A 373 -21.01 -1.79 -9.07
CA THR A 373 -20.35 -1.95 -10.38
C THR A 373 -21.35 -2.28 -11.47
N ALA A 374 -22.30 -3.17 -11.18
CA ALA A 374 -23.39 -3.47 -12.09
C ALA A 374 -24.26 -2.24 -12.38
N LEU A 375 -24.61 -1.45 -11.36
CA LEU A 375 -25.43 -0.24 -11.50
C LEU A 375 -24.79 0.84 -12.38
N LEU A 376 -23.46 0.88 -12.49
CA LEU A 376 -22.76 1.79 -13.40
C LEU A 376 -22.88 1.39 -14.88
N VAL A 377 -23.19 0.11 -15.17
CA VAL A 377 -23.23 -0.43 -16.54
C VAL A 377 -24.65 -0.80 -16.97
N VAL A 378 -25.47 -1.29 -16.04
CA VAL A 378 -26.84 -1.78 -16.27
C VAL A 378 -27.82 -1.16 -15.27
N GLY A 379 -29.13 -1.35 -15.51
CA GLY A 379 -30.16 -0.81 -14.63
C GLY A 379 -30.30 -1.57 -13.30
N PRO A 380 -31.06 -1.04 -12.33
CA PRO A 380 -31.21 -1.66 -11.00
C PRO A 380 -31.82 -3.06 -11.03
N GLU A 381 -32.79 -3.32 -11.91
CA GLU A 381 -33.34 -4.67 -12.06
C GLU A 381 -32.30 -5.66 -12.61
N ASP A 382 -31.50 -5.24 -13.59
CA ASP A 382 -30.46 -6.09 -14.17
C ASP A 382 -29.30 -6.31 -13.18
N ALA A 383 -28.98 -5.31 -12.35
CA ALA A 383 -28.01 -5.44 -11.25
C ALA A 383 -28.49 -6.42 -10.17
N PHE A 384 -29.79 -6.43 -9.85
CA PHE A 384 -30.38 -7.46 -9.00
C PHE A 384 -30.23 -8.85 -9.62
N TRP A 385 -30.57 -9.00 -10.91
CA TRP A 385 -30.41 -10.29 -11.61
C TRP A 385 -28.95 -10.72 -11.74
N LEU A 386 -28.00 -9.79 -11.78
CA LEU A 386 -26.58 -10.13 -11.70
C LEU A 386 -26.25 -10.80 -10.37
N LEU A 387 -26.70 -10.24 -9.23
CA LEU A 387 -26.45 -10.85 -7.93
C LEU A 387 -27.00 -12.28 -7.88
N VAL A 388 -28.23 -12.49 -8.36
CA VAL A 388 -28.82 -13.83 -8.50
C VAL A 388 -27.97 -14.73 -9.40
N ALA A 389 -27.52 -14.22 -10.55
CA ALA A 389 -26.65 -14.97 -11.46
C ALA A 389 -25.35 -15.40 -10.78
N LEU A 390 -24.75 -14.53 -9.96
CA LEU A 390 -23.53 -14.83 -9.22
C LEU A 390 -23.78 -15.89 -8.16
N THR A 391 -24.79 -15.72 -7.31
CA THR A 391 -25.01 -16.59 -6.15
C THR A 391 -25.64 -17.94 -6.48
N GLU A 392 -26.41 -18.02 -7.57
CA GLU A 392 -27.20 -19.21 -7.91
C GLU A 392 -26.82 -19.84 -9.25
N GLY A 393 -26.11 -19.11 -10.12
CA GLY A 393 -25.68 -19.58 -11.44
C GLY A 393 -24.18 -19.88 -11.52
N PHE A 394 -23.35 -18.88 -11.26
CA PHE A 394 -21.89 -18.98 -11.43
C PHE A 394 -21.21 -19.74 -10.29
N PHE A 395 -21.57 -19.42 -9.04
CA PHE A 395 -20.97 -20.01 -7.85
C PHE A 395 -21.89 -21.05 -7.19
N HIS A 396 -21.28 -21.90 -6.36
CA HIS A 396 -22.02 -22.84 -5.51
C HIS A 396 -22.71 -22.10 -4.36
N GLY A 397 -23.82 -22.62 -3.82
CA GLY A 397 -24.58 -21.96 -2.75
C GLY A 397 -23.79 -21.69 -1.45
N SER A 398 -22.67 -22.40 -1.24
CA SER A 398 -21.75 -22.20 -0.11
C SER A 398 -20.69 -21.11 -0.34
N TYR A 399 -20.71 -20.41 -1.48
CA TYR A 399 -19.67 -19.43 -1.82
C TYR A 399 -19.75 -18.17 -0.97
N PHE A 400 -20.98 -17.69 -0.74
CA PHE A 400 -21.29 -16.50 0.05
C PHE A 400 -21.98 -16.89 1.37
N ASP A 401 -21.77 -18.11 1.86
CA ASP A 401 -22.27 -18.50 3.20
C ASP A 401 -21.49 -17.77 4.31
N GLU A 402 -21.96 -17.87 5.55
CA GLU A 402 -21.33 -17.20 6.71
C GLU A 402 -19.85 -17.53 6.90
N SER A 403 -19.44 -18.74 6.48
CA SER A 403 -18.07 -19.22 6.58
C SER A 403 -17.22 -18.94 5.33
N LEU A 404 -17.84 -18.43 4.25
CA LEU A 404 -17.25 -18.33 2.92
C LEU A 404 -16.61 -19.65 2.45
N SER A 405 -17.22 -20.80 2.79
CA SER A 405 -16.60 -22.12 2.58
C SER A 405 -16.24 -22.38 1.12
N GLY A 406 -17.12 -22.00 0.19
CA GLY A 406 -16.86 -22.14 -1.25
C GLY A 406 -15.75 -21.21 -1.76
N ALA A 407 -15.68 -19.98 -1.24
CA ALA A 407 -14.61 -19.05 -1.62
C ALA A 407 -13.26 -19.50 -1.07
N GLN A 408 -13.21 -20.02 0.17
CA GLN A 408 -12.00 -20.62 0.75
C GLN A 408 -11.53 -21.86 -0.04
N ALA A 409 -12.46 -22.71 -0.50
CA ALA A 409 -12.12 -23.84 -1.35
C ALA A 409 -11.47 -23.38 -2.68
N ASP A 410 -11.96 -22.29 -3.28
CA ASP A 410 -11.32 -21.69 -4.45
C ASP A 410 -9.92 -21.16 -4.15
N GLN A 411 -9.66 -20.63 -2.94
CA GLN A 411 -8.32 -20.19 -2.57
C GLN A 411 -7.32 -21.36 -2.53
N GLU A 412 -7.73 -22.52 -2.01
CA GLU A 412 -6.89 -23.73 -2.02
C GLU A 412 -6.62 -24.23 -3.45
N VAL A 413 -7.64 -24.19 -4.32
CA VAL A 413 -7.45 -24.50 -5.74
C VAL A 413 -6.48 -23.50 -6.40
N LEU A 414 -6.61 -22.20 -6.11
CA LEU A 414 -5.70 -21.19 -6.64
C LEU A 414 -4.25 -21.44 -6.18
N LYS A 415 -4.06 -21.77 -4.90
CA LYS A 415 -2.75 -22.10 -4.34
C LYS A 415 -2.10 -23.28 -5.07
N GLU A 416 -2.86 -24.36 -5.29
CA GLU A 416 -2.39 -25.52 -6.04
C GLU A 416 -2.01 -25.16 -7.49
N LEU A 417 -2.81 -24.31 -8.15
CA LEU A 417 -2.50 -23.85 -9.51
C LEU A 417 -1.28 -22.94 -9.57
N LEU A 418 -1.10 -22.07 -8.57
CA LEU A 418 0.05 -21.18 -8.48
C LEU A 418 1.33 -21.98 -8.25
N GLU A 419 1.29 -23.00 -7.38
CA GLU A 419 2.41 -23.94 -7.20
C GLU A 419 2.81 -24.64 -8.50
N GLN A 420 1.83 -25.00 -9.34
CA GLN A 420 2.10 -25.63 -10.64
C GLN A 420 2.64 -24.67 -11.70
N LYS A 421 2.18 -23.41 -11.70
CA LYS A 421 2.49 -22.43 -12.76
C LYS A 421 3.66 -21.52 -12.42
N VAL A 422 3.82 -21.15 -11.15
CA VAL A 422 4.83 -20.20 -10.64
C VAL A 422 5.40 -20.71 -9.31
N PRO A 423 6.08 -21.87 -9.28
CA PRO A 423 6.53 -22.52 -8.04
C PRO A 423 7.48 -21.64 -7.21
N VAL A 424 8.30 -20.82 -7.88
CA VAL A 424 9.25 -19.91 -7.22
C VAL A 424 8.51 -18.90 -6.33
N LEU A 425 7.39 -18.37 -6.81
CA LEU A 425 6.59 -17.42 -6.05
C LEU A 425 5.90 -18.09 -4.87
N THR A 426 5.30 -19.27 -5.07
CA THR A 426 4.65 -20.01 -3.97
C THR A 426 5.65 -20.32 -2.86
N LYS A 427 6.84 -20.81 -3.20
CA LYS A 427 7.90 -21.08 -2.23
C LYS A 427 8.31 -19.82 -1.46
N HIS A 428 8.45 -18.69 -2.14
CA HIS A 428 8.81 -17.42 -1.52
C HIS A 428 7.72 -16.91 -0.55
N LEU A 429 6.45 -16.99 -0.96
CA LEU A 429 5.32 -16.65 -0.08
C LEU A 429 5.27 -17.55 1.16
N GLU A 430 5.57 -18.84 1.00
CA GLU A 430 5.70 -19.77 2.11
C GLU A 430 6.89 -19.44 3.00
N GLU A 431 8.05 -19.09 2.47
CA GLU A 431 9.21 -18.63 3.25
C GLU A 431 8.86 -17.38 4.08
N CYS A 432 8.14 -16.42 3.47
CA CYS A 432 7.69 -15.17 4.10
C CYS A 432 6.47 -15.30 5.03
N GLU A 433 5.95 -16.51 5.24
CA GLU A 433 4.77 -16.78 6.08
C GLU A 433 3.44 -16.18 5.61
N ILE A 434 3.31 -15.96 4.31
CA ILE A 434 2.10 -15.39 3.73
C ILE A 434 1.20 -16.52 3.21
N ASP A 435 -0.01 -16.60 3.77
CA ASP A 435 -1.07 -17.38 3.14
C ASP A 435 -1.68 -16.60 1.97
N LEU A 436 -1.76 -17.24 0.79
CA LEU A 436 -2.21 -16.62 -0.45
C LEU A 436 -3.65 -16.08 -0.34
N ALA A 437 -4.49 -16.74 0.46
CA ALA A 437 -5.86 -16.31 0.72
C ALA A 437 -5.91 -14.92 1.40
N THR A 438 -4.89 -14.54 2.18
CA THR A 438 -4.80 -13.22 2.83
C THR A 438 -4.78 -12.07 1.80
N ILE A 439 -4.26 -12.34 0.61
CA ILE A 439 -4.17 -11.36 -0.48
C ILE A 439 -5.38 -11.51 -1.41
N THR A 440 -5.68 -12.74 -1.82
CA THR A 440 -6.50 -13.02 -3.00
C THR A 440 -7.96 -13.35 -2.70
N LEU A 441 -8.33 -13.59 -1.43
CA LEU A 441 -9.74 -13.87 -1.07
C LEU A 441 -10.66 -12.71 -1.48
N ASN A 442 -10.25 -11.47 -1.19
CA ASN A 442 -11.03 -10.28 -1.57
C ASN A 442 -11.18 -10.14 -3.09
N TRP A 443 -10.19 -10.61 -3.86
CA TRP A 443 -10.24 -10.56 -5.33
C TRP A 443 -11.36 -11.45 -5.87
N PHE A 444 -11.64 -12.58 -5.23
CA PHE A 444 -12.68 -13.51 -5.66
C PHE A 444 -14.07 -13.06 -5.21
N ILE A 445 -14.24 -12.69 -3.93
CA ILE A 445 -15.57 -12.32 -3.39
C ILE A 445 -16.11 -11.01 -3.97
N ALA A 446 -15.23 -10.08 -4.34
CA ALA A 446 -15.60 -8.78 -4.92
C ALA A 446 -15.25 -8.69 -6.41
N LEU A 447 -14.94 -9.82 -7.07
CA LEU A 447 -14.56 -9.91 -8.48
C LEU A 447 -13.54 -8.83 -8.91
N PHE A 448 -12.47 -8.66 -8.13
CA PHE A 448 -11.34 -7.73 -8.31
C PHE A 448 -11.63 -6.23 -8.10
N PHE A 449 -12.80 -5.83 -7.59
CA PHE A 449 -13.19 -4.42 -7.51
C PHE A 449 -12.16 -3.47 -6.85
N ASP A 450 -11.52 -3.88 -5.75
CA ASP A 450 -10.50 -3.08 -5.03
C ASP A 450 -9.06 -3.53 -5.32
N ALA A 451 -8.88 -4.43 -6.29
CA ALA A 451 -7.57 -4.96 -6.67
C ALA A 451 -6.96 -4.16 -7.82
N VAL A 452 -7.70 -3.98 -8.92
CA VAL A 452 -7.21 -3.44 -10.19
C VAL A 452 -7.91 -2.13 -10.57
N PRO A 453 -7.35 -1.33 -11.51
CA PRO A 453 -8.04 -0.17 -12.05
C PRO A 453 -9.44 -0.51 -12.61
N PHE A 454 -10.40 0.42 -12.48
CA PHE A 454 -11.81 0.16 -12.84
C PHE A 454 -12.01 -0.24 -14.31
N LYS A 455 -11.22 0.29 -15.25
CA LYS A 455 -11.28 -0.13 -16.65
C LYS A 455 -10.84 -1.59 -16.82
N THR A 456 -9.74 -1.99 -16.19
CA THR A 456 -9.25 -3.38 -16.15
C THR A 456 -10.28 -4.32 -15.52
N LEU A 457 -10.93 -3.87 -14.43
CA LEU A 457 -12.03 -4.58 -13.78
C LEU A 457 -13.17 -4.91 -14.75
N LEU A 458 -13.64 -3.94 -15.53
CA LEU A 458 -14.72 -4.16 -16.50
C LEU A 458 -14.33 -5.22 -17.55
N ARG A 459 -13.07 -5.25 -17.98
CA ARG A 459 -12.56 -6.26 -18.92
C ARG A 459 -12.53 -7.66 -18.30
N PHE A 460 -12.21 -7.77 -17.01
CA PHE A 460 -12.31 -9.04 -16.30
C PHE A 460 -13.77 -9.52 -16.21
N TRP A 461 -14.68 -8.60 -15.94
CA TRP A 461 -16.11 -8.89 -15.86
C TRP A 461 -16.71 -9.29 -17.21
N ASP A 462 -16.30 -8.65 -18.31
CA ASP A 462 -16.66 -9.04 -19.67
C ASP A 462 -16.37 -10.54 -19.88
N CYS A 463 -15.15 -10.97 -19.52
CA CYS A 463 -14.73 -12.36 -19.63
C CYS A 463 -15.45 -13.26 -18.62
N PHE A 464 -15.60 -12.83 -17.37
CA PHE A 464 -16.25 -13.61 -16.32
C PHE A 464 -17.71 -13.92 -16.66
N LEU A 465 -18.47 -12.94 -17.17
CA LEU A 465 -19.88 -13.12 -17.51
C LEU A 465 -20.10 -14.15 -18.64
N LEU A 466 -19.17 -14.27 -19.58
CA LEU A 466 -19.20 -15.29 -20.63
C LEU A 466 -18.57 -16.62 -20.17
N GLU A 467 -17.39 -16.55 -19.54
CA GLU A 467 -16.53 -17.70 -19.31
C GLU A 467 -16.59 -18.29 -17.88
N GLY A 468 -17.25 -17.62 -16.95
CA GLY A 468 -17.49 -18.05 -15.57
C GLY A 468 -16.26 -18.02 -14.65
N PRO A 469 -16.33 -18.69 -13.48
CA PRO A 469 -15.34 -18.59 -12.40
C PRO A 469 -13.90 -18.94 -12.78
N LYS A 470 -13.69 -19.74 -13.85
CA LYS A 470 -12.36 -20.06 -14.38
C LYS A 470 -11.52 -18.81 -14.65
N VAL A 471 -12.16 -17.70 -15.01
CA VAL A 471 -11.53 -16.42 -15.30
C VAL A 471 -10.81 -15.83 -14.08
N LEU A 472 -11.35 -16.04 -12.87
CA LEU A 472 -10.75 -15.52 -11.63
C LEU A 472 -9.35 -16.11 -11.43
N PHE A 473 -9.23 -17.43 -11.54
CA PHE A 473 -7.94 -18.12 -11.42
C PHE A 473 -6.92 -17.67 -12.47
N ARG A 474 -7.34 -17.51 -13.73
CA ARG A 474 -6.45 -17.05 -14.81
C ARG A 474 -5.88 -15.66 -14.50
N PHE A 475 -6.73 -14.70 -14.16
CA PHE A 475 -6.27 -13.34 -13.87
C PHE A 475 -5.49 -13.24 -12.56
N SER A 476 -5.84 -13.98 -11.51
CA SER A 476 -5.05 -13.98 -10.28
C SER A 476 -3.62 -14.47 -10.51
N ILE A 477 -3.44 -15.56 -11.28
CA ILE A 477 -2.11 -16.07 -11.61
C ILE A 477 -1.39 -15.07 -12.51
N ALA A 478 -2.06 -14.53 -13.53
CA ALA A 478 -1.45 -13.57 -14.45
C ALA A 478 -0.97 -12.29 -13.73
N LEU A 479 -1.79 -11.73 -12.82
CA LEU A 479 -1.42 -10.55 -12.02
C LEU A 479 -0.21 -10.81 -11.13
N LEU A 480 -0.15 -11.98 -10.50
CA LEU A 480 0.99 -12.36 -9.67
C LEU A 480 2.24 -12.63 -10.51
N SER A 481 2.08 -13.31 -11.66
CA SER A 481 3.15 -13.61 -12.61
C SER A 481 3.79 -12.37 -13.20
N LEU A 482 3.02 -11.32 -13.46
CA LEU A 482 3.52 -10.06 -14.01
C LEU A 482 4.50 -9.36 -13.07
N HIS A 483 4.36 -9.59 -11.76
CA HIS A 483 5.11 -8.88 -10.72
C HIS A 483 6.00 -9.79 -9.87
N VAL A 484 6.38 -10.96 -10.40
CA VAL A 484 7.19 -11.94 -9.67
C VAL A 484 8.50 -11.33 -9.20
N ASP A 485 9.20 -10.60 -10.07
CA ASP A 485 10.52 -10.05 -9.75
C ASP A 485 10.45 -9.00 -8.63
N GLU A 486 9.43 -8.13 -8.62
CA GLU A 486 9.25 -7.14 -7.55
C GLU A 486 8.85 -7.80 -6.22
N ILE A 487 8.07 -8.88 -6.27
CA ILE A 487 7.66 -9.63 -5.07
C ILE A 487 8.85 -10.36 -4.45
N LEU A 488 9.69 -11.01 -5.27
CA LEU A 488 10.85 -11.76 -4.80
C LEU A 488 11.93 -10.87 -4.16
N GLN A 489 11.98 -9.58 -4.50
CA GLN A 489 12.91 -8.63 -3.89
C GLN A 489 12.59 -8.30 -2.42
N LYS A 490 11.40 -8.64 -1.91
CA LYS A 490 11.01 -8.38 -0.53
C LYS A 490 11.04 -9.67 0.29
N THR A 491 11.69 -9.62 1.44
CA THR A 491 11.87 -10.78 2.33
C THR A 491 10.98 -10.73 3.57
N ASP A 492 10.36 -9.58 3.86
CA ASP A 492 9.45 -9.40 4.98
C ASP A 492 7.98 -9.50 4.56
N THR A 493 7.15 -10.11 5.40
CA THR A 493 5.71 -10.34 5.17
C THR A 493 4.97 -9.05 4.76
N ILE A 494 5.23 -7.96 5.49
CA ILE A 494 4.56 -6.66 5.27
C ILE A 494 5.01 -6.04 3.94
N GLY A 495 6.31 -6.09 3.64
CA GLY A 495 6.90 -5.61 2.40
C GLY A 495 6.32 -6.31 1.17
N VAL A 496 6.26 -7.64 1.20
CA VAL A 496 5.63 -8.43 0.13
C VAL A 496 4.17 -8.06 -0.05
N MET A 497 3.37 -8.02 1.02
CA MET A 497 1.95 -7.65 0.92
C MET A 497 1.72 -6.26 0.34
N LYS A 498 2.58 -5.28 0.71
CA LYS A 498 2.52 -3.91 0.16
C LYS A 498 2.86 -3.88 -1.32
N VAL A 499 3.93 -4.56 -1.73
CA VAL A 499 4.35 -4.62 -3.14
C VAL A 499 3.26 -5.28 -3.99
N VAL A 500 2.70 -6.41 -3.56
CA VAL A 500 1.61 -7.07 -4.29
C VAL A 500 0.40 -6.13 -4.44
N LYS A 501 -0.04 -5.49 -3.34
CA LYS A 501 -1.17 -4.55 -3.38
C LYS A 501 -0.89 -3.34 -4.28
N ALA A 502 0.32 -2.80 -4.27
CA ALA A 502 0.69 -1.66 -5.09
C ALA A 502 0.81 -2.03 -6.58
N ALA A 503 1.44 -3.16 -6.88
CA ALA A 503 1.70 -3.61 -8.24
C ALA A 503 0.39 -3.91 -8.99
N VAL A 504 -0.53 -4.63 -8.35
CA VAL A 504 -1.84 -4.96 -8.95
C VAL A 504 -2.71 -3.72 -9.19
N ARG A 505 -2.57 -2.68 -8.34
CA ARG A 505 -3.25 -1.38 -8.54
C ARG A 505 -2.71 -0.59 -9.74
N LEU A 506 -1.50 -0.93 -10.21
CA LEU A 506 -0.84 -0.29 -11.34
C LEU A 506 -0.91 -1.12 -12.64
N SER A 507 -1.70 -2.21 -12.66
CA SER A 507 -1.88 -3.05 -13.84
C SER A 507 -2.83 -2.39 -14.87
N PHE A 508 -2.30 -1.40 -15.59
CA PHE A 508 -3.01 -0.69 -16.68
C PHE A 508 -2.85 -1.38 -18.06
N ASP A 509 -1.83 -2.22 -18.24
CA ASP A 509 -1.62 -3.00 -19.47
C ASP A 509 -2.59 -4.19 -19.53
N VAL A 510 -3.79 -3.93 -20.05
CA VAL A 510 -4.84 -4.94 -20.22
C VAL A 510 -4.43 -5.99 -21.25
N ASP A 511 -3.76 -5.60 -22.34
CA ASP A 511 -3.46 -6.50 -23.45
C ASP A 511 -2.36 -7.49 -23.08
N GLY A 512 -1.27 -7.02 -22.46
CA GLY A 512 -0.23 -7.88 -21.91
C GLY A 512 -0.79 -8.86 -20.88
N LEU A 513 -1.68 -8.38 -20.01
CA LEU A 513 -2.32 -9.20 -19.00
C LEU A 513 -3.24 -10.28 -19.59
N PHE A 514 -3.99 -9.96 -20.64
CA PHE A 514 -4.87 -10.90 -21.32
C PHE A 514 -4.08 -11.95 -22.10
N LYS A 515 -3.01 -11.54 -22.77
CA LYS A 515 -2.08 -12.45 -23.43
C LYS A 515 -1.50 -13.45 -22.43
N LEU A 516 -0.99 -12.96 -21.30
CA LEU A 516 -0.47 -13.81 -20.24
C LEU A 516 -1.56 -14.76 -19.71
N ALA A 517 -2.75 -14.22 -19.41
CA ALA A 517 -3.84 -14.98 -18.81
C ALA A 517 -4.41 -16.08 -19.73
N PHE A 518 -4.51 -15.84 -21.04
CA PHE A 518 -5.21 -16.72 -21.98
C PHE A 518 -4.31 -17.47 -22.97
N GLU A 519 -3.08 -17.02 -23.20
CA GLU A 519 -2.12 -17.66 -24.11
C GLU A 519 -0.98 -18.32 -23.31
N ASP A 520 -0.24 -17.54 -22.52
CA ASP A 520 0.99 -18.02 -21.88
C ASP A 520 0.74 -19.04 -20.73
N LEU A 521 -0.41 -18.94 -20.06
CA LEU A 521 -0.79 -19.89 -19.00
C LEU A 521 -1.30 -21.24 -19.52
N ASP A 522 -1.48 -21.44 -20.83
CA ASP A 522 -1.99 -22.70 -21.37
C ASP A 522 -0.89 -23.81 -21.38
N PRO A 523 -1.25 -25.09 -21.15
CA PRO A 523 -2.59 -25.61 -20.92
C PRO A 523 -3.13 -25.26 -19.52
N PHE A 524 -4.39 -24.83 -19.46
CA PHE A 524 -5.09 -24.48 -18.22
C PHE A 524 -6.27 -25.44 -17.95
N PRO A 525 -6.51 -25.85 -16.70
CA PRO A 525 -7.59 -26.79 -16.36
C PRO A 525 -8.96 -26.38 -16.92
N SER A 526 -9.76 -27.39 -17.29
CA SER A 526 -11.14 -27.20 -17.73
C SER A 526 -12.05 -26.80 -16.56
N ARG A 527 -13.22 -26.21 -16.85
CA ARG A 527 -14.20 -25.84 -15.82
C ARG A 527 -14.63 -27.03 -14.96
N ALA A 528 -14.78 -28.21 -15.58
CA ALA A 528 -15.14 -29.43 -14.87
C ALA A 528 -14.05 -29.88 -13.90
N GLN A 529 -12.78 -29.80 -14.31
CA GLN A 529 -11.64 -30.12 -13.44
C GLN A 529 -11.54 -29.16 -12.26
N LEU A 530 -11.67 -27.85 -12.50
CA LEU A 530 -11.65 -26.85 -11.42
C LEU A 530 -12.80 -27.07 -10.43
N ARG A 531 -14.02 -27.29 -10.92
CA ARG A 531 -15.18 -27.59 -10.06
C ARG A 531 -14.97 -28.89 -9.27
N SER A 532 -14.40 -29.93 -9.89
CA SER A 532 -14.10 -31.18 -9.18
C SER A 532 -13.12 -30.95 -8.02
N LYS A 533 -12.05 -30.18 -8.25
CA LYS A 533 -11.08 -29.84 -7.20
C LYS A 533 -11.70 -29.00 -6.09
N GLN A 534 -12.48 -27.98 -6.46
CA GLN A 534 -13.21 -27.14 -5.52
C GLN A 534 -14.10 -27.98 -4.61
N MET A 535 -14.89 -28.92 -5.16
CA MET A 535 -15.74 -29.80 -4.37
C MET A 535 -14.94 -30.67 -3.38
N THR A 536 -13.79 -31.19 -3.81
CA THR A 536 -12.89 -31.94 -2.91
C THR A 536 -12.40 -31.10 -1.74
N TYR A 537 -11.93 -29.87 -2.00
CA TYR A 537 -11.50 -28.97 -0.93
C TYR A 537 -12.64 -28.52 -0.04
N LEU A 538 -13.83 -28.31 -0.60
CA LEU A 538 -15.03 -27.95 0.15
C LEU A 538 -15.44 -29.06 1.11
N GLU A 539 -15.42 -30.33 0.70
CA GLU A 539 -15.68 -31.47 1.59
C GLU A 539 -14.66 -31.53 2.75
N VAL A 540 -13.38 -31.30 2.44
CA VAL A 540 -12.33 -31.24 3.46
C VAL A 540 -12.57 -30.09 4.44
N LEU A 541 -12.89 -28.89 3.95
CA LEU A 541 -13.15 -27.72 4.80
C LEU A 541 -14.41 -27.91 5.66
N GLN A 542 -15.49 -28.42 5.08
CA GLN A 542 -16.71 -28.72 5.82
C GLN A 542 -16.46 -29.78 6.89
N SER A 543 -15.69 -30.84 6.59
CA SER A 543 -15.32 -31.83 7.61
C SER A 543 -14.55 -31.22 8.77
N ARG A 544 -13.65 -30.24 8.51
CA ARG A 544 -12.92 -29.51 9.54
C ARG A 544 -13.84 -28.61 10.36
N PHE A 545 -14.77 -27.89 9.72
CA PHE A 545 -15.75 -27.07 10.41
C PHE A 545 -16.69 -27.91 11.28
N SER A 546 -17.20 -29.03 10.75
CA SER A 546 -18.02 -29.98 11.52
C SER A 546 -17.25 -30.61 12.67
N GLN A 547 -15.99 -31.01 12.49
CA GLN A 547 -15.15 -31.51 13.58
C GLN A 547 -14.91 -30.45 14.66
N ARG A 548 -14.69 -29.19 14.28
CA ARG A 548 -14.56 -28.08 15.24
C ARG A 548 -15.87 -27.84 15.99
N ALA A 549 -17.01 -27.80 15.29
CA ALA A 549 -18.33 -27.68 15.89
C ALA A 549 -18.66 -28.86 16.82
N SER A 550 -18.36 -30.10 16.41
CA SER A 550 -18.54 -31.29 17.24
C SER A 550 -17.62 -31.31 18.45
N ARG A 551 -16.37 -30.83 18.34
CA ARG A 551 -15.47 -30.66 19.50
C ARG A 551 -15.99 -29.60 20.48
N MET A 552 -16.63 -28.55 19.97
CA MET A 552 -17.29 -27.54 20.81
C MET A 552 -18.54 -28.12 21.51
N LEU A 553 -19.33 -28.95 20.83
CA LEU A 553 -20.53 -29.59 21.38
C LEU A 553 -20.21 -30.73 22.37
N LEU A 554 -19.20 -31.56 22.09
CA LEU A 554 -18.76 -32.67 22.97
C LEU A 554 -18.15 -32.19 24.29
N ARG A 555 -17.62 -30.95 24.35
CA ARG A 555 -17.15 -30.34 25.60
C ARG A 555 -18.27 -29.82 26.50
N GLY A 556 -19.51 -29.85 26.04
CA GLY A 556 -20.68 -29.42 26.82
C GLY A 556 -21.17 -30.43 27.87
N ASP A 557 -20.82 -31.73 27.79
CA ASP A 557 -21.55 -32.75 28.58
C ASP A 557 -20.77 -33.98 29.09
N SER A 558 -19.44 -33.95 29.16
CA SER A 558 -18.70 -35.04 29.83
C SER A 558 -17.45 -34.57 30.56
N ALA A 559 -17.68 -34.07 31.77
CA ALA A 559 -16.69 -34.10 32.82
C ALA A 559 -16.62 -35.53 33.40
N GLN A 560 -15.58 -36.29 33.07
CA GLN A 560 -14.83 -37.14 34.01
C GLN A 560 -13.76 -37.98 33.31
N SER A 561 -12.58 -37.98 33.93
CA SER A 561 -11.53 -38.99 33.89
C SER A 561 -10.80 -39.22 32.57
N GLU A 562 -9.57 -38.72 32.48
CA GLU A 562 -8.40 -39.61 32.52
C GLU A 562 -7.13 -38.82 32.89
N ASN A 563 -6.59 -39.16 34.06
CA ASN A 563 -5.24 -38.81 34.49
C ASN A 563 -4.24 -39.74 33.80
N SER A 564 -3.15 -39.20 33.24
CA SER A 564 -1.83 -39.81 33.45
C SER A 564 -0.67 -38.87 33.09
N ALA A 565 0.30 -38.87 34.02
CA ALA A 565 1.72 -38.60 33.88
C ALA A 565 2.19 -37.18 33.50
N GLN A 566 2.44 -36.40 34.55
CA GLN A 566 3.44 -35.33 34.57
C GLN A 566 4.84 -35.90 34.29
N SER A 567 5.57 -35.25 33.38
CA SER A 567 7.02 -35.23 33.40
C SER A 567 7.47 -33.79 33.25
N THR A 568 8.05 -33.28 34.32
CA THR A 568 8.89 -32.09 34.37
C THR A 568 10.03 -32.27 33.35
N ALA A 569 9.92 -31.63 32.20
CA ALA A 569 10.99 -31.51 31.24
C ALA A 569 11.14 -30.03 30.86
N THR A 570 12.31 -29.50 31.19
CA THR A 570 12.94 -28.30 30.64
C THR A 570 12.46 -27.99 29.23
N VAL A 571 11.93 -26.78 29.05
CA VAL A 571 11.43 -26.25 27.77
C VAL A 571 12.59 -26.14 26.78
N PHE A 572 12.78 -27.17 25.96
CA PHE A 572 13.33 -26.99 24.62
C PHE A 572 12.20 -26.45 23.74
N ILE A 573 12.38 -25.23 23.21
CA ILE A 573 11.41 -24.59 22.33
C ILE A 573 11.52 -25.27 20.95
N ASP A 574 10.61 -26.18 20.65
CA ASP A 574 10.35 -26.70 19.31
C ASP A 574 10.00 -25.52 18.37
N GLY A 575 10.93 -24.99 17.57
CA GLY A 575 10.69 -24.22 16.33
C GLY A 575 9.51 -23.22 16.28
N LEU A 576 9.10 -22.64 17.42
CA LEU A 576 7.94 -21.78 17.59
C LEU A 576 8.42 -20.39 17.95
N HIS A 577 7.97 -19.37 17.21
CA HIS A 577 8.33 -17.99 17.45
C HIS A 577 7.43 -17.39 18.52
N ILE A 578 8.03 -16.84 19.58
CA ILE A 578 7.31 -16.02 20.56
C ILE A 578 6.81 -14.77 19.83
N SER A 579 5.50 -14.52 19.90
CA SER A 579 4.86 -13.46 19.12
C SER A 579 4.46 -12.25 19.98
N ASP A 580 3.96 -12.45 21.20
CA ASP A 580 3.57 -11.37 22.11
C ASP A 580 3.51 -11.89 23.57
N LEU A 581 3.52 -10.96 24.53
CA LEU A 581 3.37 -11.21 25.96
C LEU A 581 2.39 -10.17 26.54
N ALA A 582 1.29 -10.62 27.13
CA ALA A 582 0.41 -9.77 27.91
C ALA A 582 0.66 -9.95 29.41
N LEU A 583 0.59 -8.87 30.18
CA LEU A 583 0.63 -8.90 31.64
C LEU A 583 -0.72 -8.46 32.21
N SER A 584 -1.09 -9.04 33.36
CA SER A 584 -2.22 -8.57 34.15
C SER A 584 -1.91 -7.20 34.76
N ARG A 585 -2.96 -6.46 35.17
CA ARG A 585 -2.79 -5.09 35.73
C ARG A 585 -1.92 -5.04 36.99
N ASP A 586 -1.91 -6.11 37.77
CA ASP A 586 -1.09 -6.28 38.97
C ASP A 586 0.30 -6.88 38.66
N ALA A 587 0.61 -7.12 37.37
CA ALA A 587 1.84 -7.74 36.88
C ALA A 587 2.19 -9.10 37.52
N ALA A 588 1.26 -9.73 38.24
CA ALA A 588 1.49 -11.02 38.90
C ALA A 588 1.37 -12.18 37.93
N ARG A 589 0.52 -12.05 36.89
CA ARG A 589 0.27 -13.07 35.87
C ARG A 589 0.52 -12.52 34.49
N GLY A 590 1.09 -13.34 33.61
CA GLY A 590 1.29 -13.06 32.21
C GLY A 590 0.78 -14.17 31.30
N LEU A 591 0.51 -13.82 30.06
CA LEU A 591 0.15 -14.74 28.99
C LEU A 591 1.13 -14.58 27.85
N LEU A 592 1.85 -15.65 27.55
CA LEU A 592 2.81 -15.74 26.46
C LEU A 592 2.17 -16.48 25.29
N ILE A 593 2.17 -15.87 24.11
CA ILE A 593 1.81 -16.55 22.87
C ILE A 593 3.05 -16.90 22.06
N ALA A 594 3.09 -18.15 21.59
CA ALA A 594 4.14 -18.64 20.70
C ALA A 594 3.50 -19.40 19.54
N GLY A 595 4.01 -19.22 18.33
CA GLY A 595 3.39 -19.80 17.15
C GLY A 595 4.31 -19.88 15.94
N ASN A 596 3.92 -20.72 14.99
CA ASN A 596 4.42 -20.77 13.63
C ASN A 596 3.21 -20.82 12.68
N LYS A 597 3.46 -20.94 11.36
CA LYS A 597 2.42 -21.04 10.33
C LYS A 597 1.31 -22.07 10.61
N LYS A 598 1.62 -23.17 11.28
CA LYS A 598 0.72 -24.34 11.43
C LYS A 598 0.16 -24.51 12.83
N SER A 599 0.71 -23.81 13.82
CA SER A 599 0.33 -23.98 15.21
C SER A 599 0.57 -22.73 16.04
N GLY A 600 -0.37 -22.39 16.90
CA GLY A 600 -0.27 -21.37 17.94
C GLY A 600 -0.50 -22.00 19.31
N ARG A 601 0.25 -21.55 20.32
CA ARG A 601 0.18 -22.02 21.69
C ARG A 601 0.11 -20.84 22.66
N LEU A 602 -0.60 -21.03 23.76
CA LEU A 602 -0.70 -20.08 24.86
C LEU A 602 -0.10 -20.70 26.14
N SER A 603 0.75 -19.95 26.82
CA SER A 603 1.33 -20.32 28.11
C SER A 603 1.03 -19.24 29.13
N ALA A 604 0.65 -19.63 30.35
CA ALA A 604 0.53 -18.72 31.48
C ALA A 604 1.87 -18.61 32.20
N VAL A 605 2.31 -17.39 32.49
CA VAL A 605 3.53 -17.07 33.21
C VAL A 605 3.12 -16.49 34.55
N ASP A 606 3.51 -17.11 35.66
CA ASP A 606 3.43 -16.47 36.97
C ASP A 606 4.73 -15.69 37.21
N VAL A 607 4.62 -14.37 37.20
CA VAL A 607 5.78 -13.47 37.29
C VAL A 607 6.38 -13.52 38.70
N SER A 608 5.55 -13.73 39.72
CA SER A 608 5.99 -13.77 41.11
C SER A 608 6.80 -15.02 41.45
N THR A 609 6.45 -16.15 40.84
CA THR A 609 7.16 -17.43 41.04
C THR A 609 8.15 -17.74 39.93
N GLY A 610 8.11 -17.00 38.81
CA GLY A 610 8.92 -17.26 37.62
C GLY A 610 8.54 -18.55 36.88
N VAL A 611 7.38 -19.13 37.18
CA VAL A 611 6.95 -20.42 36.62
C VAL A 611 6.06 -20.19 35.40
N MET A 612 6.47 -20.77 34.27
CA MET A 612 5.61 -20.86 33.08
C MET A 612 4.88 -22.20 33.07
N SER A 613 3.55 -22.15 32.91
CA SER A 613 2.69 -23.32 32.73
C SER A 613 2.00 -23.27 31.37
N LYS A 614 1.99 -24.40 30.66
CA LYS A 614 1.32 -24.50 29.36
C LYS A 614 -0.19 -24.57 29.57
N LEU A 615 -0.95 -23.72 28.88
CA LEU A 615 -2.41 -23.83 28.87
C LEU A 615 -2.85 -24.87 27.84
N LYS A 616 -3.94 -25.59 28.11
CA LYS A 616 -4.49 -26.65 27.23
C LYS A 616 -5.25 -26.07 26.03
N VAL A 617 -4.70 -25.04 25.39
CA VAL A 617 -5.27 -24.39 24.21
C VAL A 617 -4.20 -24.33 23.12
N GLU A 618 -4.50 -24.98 22.00
CA GLU A 618 -3.68 -24.96 20.79
C GLU A 618 -4.58 -24.58 19.62
N TRP A 619 -4.03 -23.76 18.72
CA TRP A 619 -4.72 -23.30 17.52
C TRP A 619 -3.96 -23.72 16.27
N ASP A 620 -4.67 -23.94 15.17
CA ASP A 620 -4.08 -24.30 13.87
C ASP A 620 -3.55 -23.06 13.10
N CYS A 621 -3.19 -21.98 13.81
CA CYS A 621 -2.78 -20.71 13.23
C CYS A 621 -1.85 -19.95 14.18
N ARG A 622 -0.96 -19.11 13.62
CA ARG A 622 -0.08 -18.24 14.40
C ARG A 622 -0.90 -17.19 15.16
N ALA A 623 -0.77 -17.17 16.48
CA ALA A 623 -1.26 -16.08 17.30
C ALA A 623 -0.33 -14.87 17.14
N VAL A 624 -0.91 -13.67 17.01
CA VAL A 624 -0.19 -12.43 16.65
C VAL A 624 -0.03 -11.52 17.86
N SER A 625 -1.13 -11.16 18.51
CA SER A 625 -1.12 -10.31 19.72
C SER A 625 -2.12 -10.82 20.76
N VAL A 626 -1.79 -10.63 22.04
CA VAL A 626 -2.63 -10.99 23.19
C VAL A 626 -2.80 -9.79 24.12
N VAL A 627 -3.98 -9.64 24.72
CA VAL A 627 -4.24 -8.63 25.75
C VAL A 627 -5.17 -9.19 26.83
N MET A 628 -4.95 -8.80 28.10
CA MET A 628 -5.77 -9.22 29.23
C MET A 628 -6.79 -8.13 29.61
N ALA A 629 -8.06 -8.51 29.74
CA ALA A 629 -9.11 -7.62 30.24
C ALA A 629 -9.14 -7.54 31.77
N GLY A 630 -8.68 -8.61 32.41
CA GLY A 630 -8.60 -8.83 33.84
C GLY A 630 -7.89 -10.15 34.14
N PRO A 631 -7.94 -10.66 35.38
CA PRO A 631 -7.28 -11.92 35.75
C PRO A 631 -7.93 -13.15 35.10
N ASP A 632 -9.22 -13.04 34.73
CA ASP A 632 -10.03 -14.17 34.27
C ASP A 632 -10.34 -14.13 32.77
N ILE A 633 -10.05 -13.05 32.04
CA ILE A 633 -10.39 -12.93 30.62
C ILE A 633 -9.24 -12.34 29.80
N ALA A 634 -8.95 -12.96 28.66
CA ALA A 634 -7.97 -12.49 27.69
C ALA A 634 -8.50 -12.56 26.26
N PHE A 635 -7.95 -11.71 25.39
CA PHE A 635 -8.23 -11.68 23.97
C PHE A 635 -6.96 -11.99 23.19
N VAL A 636 -7.07 -12.86 22.18
CA VAL A 636 -5.96 -13.28 21.32
C VAL A 636 -6.33 -13.04 19.87
N SER A 637 -5.43 -12.42 19.11
CA SER A 637 -5.56 -12.23 17.66
C SER A 637 -4.73 -13.25 16.90
N PHE A 638 -5.15 -13.58 15.68
CA PHE A 638 -4.52 -14.58 14.83
C PHE A 638 -4.19 -14.02 13.45
N LEU A 639 -3.17 -14.60 12.80
CA LEU A 639 -2.77 -14.26 11.43
C LEU A 639 -3.90 -14.55 10.42
N SER A 640 -4.82 -15.45 10.78
CA SER A 640 -6.05 -15.68 10.01
C SER A 640 -7.05 -14.52 10.08
N GLY A 641 -6.80 -13.45 10.84
CA GLY A 641 -7.73 -12.31 11.01
C GLY A 641 -8.85 -12.54 12.01
N TYR A 642 -8.80 -13.64 12.79
CA TYR A 642 -9.73 -13.87 13.90
C TYR A 642 -9.21 -13.22 15.19
N VAL A 643 -10.14 -12.80 16.05
CA VAL A 643 -9.90 -12.46 17.46
C VAL A 643 -10.76 -13.39 18.30
N VAL A 644 -10.17 -13.98 19.34
CA VAL A 644 -10.80 -14.96 20.22
C VAL A 644 -10.74 -14.46 21.65
N ALA A 645 -11.87 -14.53 22.35
CA ALA A 645 -11.94 -14.30 23.78
C ALA A 645 -11.80 -15.61 24.54
N LEU A 646 -11.02 -15.57 25.61
CA LEU A 646 -10.67 -16.72 26.44
C LEU A 646 -11.05 -16.44 27.89
N SER A 647 -11.68 -17.42 28.53
CA SER A 647 -11.75 -17.50 29.99
C SER A 647 -10.48 -18.15 30.51
N LEU A 648 -9.88 -17.52 31.53
CA LEU A 648 -8.75 -18.01 32.30
C LEU A 648 -9.19 -18.53 33.68
N HIS A 649 -10.49 -18.46 33.99
CA HIS A 649 -11.03 -18.95 35.25
C HIS A 649 -11.14 -20.48 35.22
N GLY A 650 -10.22 -21.18 35.89
CA GLY A 650 -10.16 -22.64 35.91
C GLY A 650 -9.46 -23.23 34.67
N GLU A 651 -10.13 -24.12 33.93
CA GLU A 651 -9.60 -24.57 32.63
C GLU A 651 -9.86 -23.54 31.53
N THR A 652 -8.83 -23.22 30.75
CA THR A 652 -8.94 -22.22 29.69
C THR A 652 -9.96 -22.63 28.62
N ALA A 653 -10.98 -21.81 28.43
CA ALA A 653 -12.07 -22.07 27.48
C ALA A 653 -12.25 -20.89 26.52
N VAL A 654 -12.59 -21.19 25.27
CA VAL A 654 -12.97 -20.17 24.28
C VAL A 654 -14.39 -19.70 24.58
N LEU A 655 -14.56 -18.40 24.76
CA LEU A 655 -15.85 -17.77 25.03
C LEU A 655 -16.55 -17.41 23.72
N TRP A 656 -15.82 -16.79 22.80
CA TRP A 656 -16.31 -16.43 21.47
C TRP A 656 -15.16 -16.18 20.50
N GLU A 657 -15.46 -16.23 19.21
CA GLU A 657 -14.53 -15.95 18.11
C GLU A 657 -15.17 -14.92 17.16
N LEU A 658 -14.39 -13.95 16.69
CA LEU A 658 -14.82 -12.89 15.80
C LEU A 658 -13.84 -12.74 14.65
N LYS A 659 -14.34 -12.77 13.41
CA LYS A 659 -13.54 -12.49 12.21
C LYS A 659 -13.50 -10.98 11.96
N LEU A 660 -12.30 -10.42 11.86
CA LEU A 660 -12.08 -9.02 11.47
C LEU A 660 -11.81 -8.88 9.97
N SER A 661 -11.89 -7.64 9.47
CA SER A 661 -11.67 -7.30 8.06
C SER A 661 -10.23 -7.53 7.58
N ASP A 662 -9.26 -7.52 8.49
CA ASP A 662 -7.86 -7.86 8.25
C ASP A 662 -7.21 -8.34 9.58
N VAL A 663 -5.94 -8.72 9.54
CA VAL A 663 -5.18 -9.20 10.70
C VAL A 663 -5.00 -8.09 11.73
N ALA A 664 -5.39 -8.35 12.99
CA ALA A 664 -5.08 -7.48 14.11
C ALA A 664 -3.62 -7.72 14.54
N LEU A 665 -2.75 -6.75 14.25
CA LEU A 665 -1.33 -6.77 14.60
C LEU A 665 -1.09 -6.46 16.08
N ARG A 666 -1.94 -5.60 16.67
CA ARG A 666 -1.89 -5.24 18.09
C ARG A 666 -3.28 -5.16 18.69
N LEU A 667 -3.46 -5.75 19.86
CA LEU A 667 -4.67 -5.62 20.67
C LEU A 667 -4.39 -4.75 21.91
N LEU A 668 -5.31 -3.84 22.23
CA LEU A 668 -5.33 -3.10 23.48
C LEU A 668 -6.70 -3.25 24.14
N TYR A 669 -6.73 -3.19 25.47
CA TYR A 669 -7.95 -3.20 26.25
C TYR A 669 -8.05 -1.96 27.13
N ALA A 670 -9.08 -1.16 26.92
CA ALA A 670 -9.32 0.07 27.69
C ALA A 670 -10.80 0.40 27.71
N GLU A 671 -11.30 0.89 28.86
CA GLU A 671 -12.69 1.37 28.98
C GLU A 671 -13.73 0.36 28.48
N GLU A 672 -13.54 -0.92 28.79
CA GLU A 672 -14.42 -2.03 28.34
C GLU A 672 -14.48 -2.17 26.81
N ARG A 673 -13.47 -1.66 26.11
CA ARG A 673 -13.30 -1.78 24.67
C ARG A 673 -12.04 -2.57 24.34
N VAL A 674 -12.13 -3.41 23.33
CA VAL A 674 -10.95 -4.02 22.68
C VAL A 674 -10.64 -3.21 21.43
N LEU A 675 -9.46 -2.61 21.40
CA LEU A 675 -8.94 -1.86 20.26
C LEU A 675 -8.02 -2.78 19.46
N ALA A 676 -8.42 -3.12 18.24
CA ALA A 676 -7.70 -3.98 17.32
C ALA A 676 -7.07 -3.16 16.19
N CYS A 677 -5.75 -3.05 16.21
CA CYS A 677 -4.96 -2.34 15.21
C CYS A 677 -4.71 -3.25 14.00
N LEU A 678 -5.27 -2.94 12.84
CA LEU A 678 -5.28 -3.85 11.70
C LEU A 678 -4.14 -3.61 10.69
N ALA A 679 -3.77 -4.69 9.99
CA ALA A 679 -2.78 -4.67 8.92
C ALA A 679 -3.19 -3.83 7.69
N ASN A 680 -4.49 -3.59 7.48
CA ASN A 680 -4.99 -2.71 6.43
C ASN A 680 -4.91 -1.21 6.79
N GLY A 681 -4.45 -0.86 7.99
CA GLY A 681 -4.37 0.53 8.46
C GLY A 681 -5.64 1.07 9.09
N SER A 682 -6.61 0.21 9.41
CA SER A 682 -7.81 0.57 10.17
C SER A 682 -7.68 0.17 11.64
N LEU A 683 -8.29 0.94 12.52
CA LEU A 683 -8.50 0.60 13.92
C LEU A 683 -9.92 0.07 14.10
N THR A 684 -10.08 -1.17 14.56
CA THR A 684 -11.39 -1.72 14.91
C THR A 684 -11.59 -1.64 16.41
N VAL A 685 -12.67 -1.00 16.84
CA VAL A 685 -13.05 -0.87 18.25
C VAL A 685 -14.23 -1.80 18.50
N ILE A 686 -14.05 -2.72 19.45
CA ILE A 686 -15.05 -3.69 19.88
C ILE A 686 -15.55 -3.23 21.25
N GLU A 687 -16.79 -2.76 21.35
CA GLU A 687 -17.39 -2.34 22.60
C GLU A 687 -18.02 -3.54 23.34
N LEU A 688 -17.71 -3.75 24.62
CA LEU A 688 -18.14 -4.93 25.39
C LEU A 688 -19.19 -4.57 26.46
N HIS A 689 -20.23 -3.82 26.08
CA HIS A 689 -21.21 -3.17 26.99
C HIS A 689 -21.97 -4.09 27.96
N ALA A 690 -22.07 -5.40 27.67
CA ALA A 690 -22.81 -6.35 28.51
C ALA A 690 -21.89 -7.19 29.42
N SER A 691 -20.86 -7.81 28.83
CA SER A 691 -19.85 -8.61 29.53
C SER A 691 -18.73 -8.96 28.55
N PRO A 692 -17.45 -8.97 28.96
CA PRO A 692 -16.35 -9.39 28.10
C PRO A 692 -16.46 -10.85 27.64
N ALA A 693 -17.27 -11.66 28.35
CA ALA A 693 -17.50 -13.07 28.05
C ALA A 693 -18.59 -13.31 26.99
N MET A 694 -19.37 -12.31 26.63
CA MET A 694 -20.38 -12.42 25.58
C MET A 694 -19.82 -11.98 24.22
N ALA A 695 -20.20 -12.68 23.16
CA ALA A 695 -19.80 -12.32 21.81
C ALA A 695 -20.34 -10.93 21.44
N PRO A 696 -19.48 -10.03 20.91
CA PRO A 696 -19.94 -8.71 20.49
C PRO A 696 -20.88 -8.85 19.30
N SER A 697 -21.96 -8.09 19.32
CA SER A 697 -22.86 -7.95 18.18
C SER A 697 -22.21 -7.05 17.11
N SER A 698 -22.62 -7.16 15.85
CA SER A 698 -22.08 -6.32 14.76
C SER A 698 -22.29 -4.80 14.99
N LEU A 699 -23.19 -4.43 15.91
CA LEU A 699 -23.44 -3.05 16.34
C LEU A 699 -22.35 -2.47 17.23
N GLU A 700 -21.56 -3.34 17.87
CA GLU A 700 -20.52 -2.99 18.82
C GLU A 700 -19.14 -2.94 18.14
N LEU A 701 -19.10 -3.02 16.80
CA LEU A 701 -17.89 -2.94 15.99
C LEU A 701 -17.83 -1.59 15.27
N LEU A 702 -16.91 -0.73 15.71
CA LEU A 702 -16.60 0.52 15.04
C LEU A 702 -15.27 0.37 14.28
N HIS A 703 -15.30 0.55 12.97
CA HIS A 703 -14.10 0.55 12.13
C HIS A 703 -13.69 1.99 11.78
N LEU A 704 -12.55 2.43 12.28
CA LEU A 704 -11.97 3.72 12.00
C LEU A 704 -10.79 3.57 11.01
N PRO A 705 -10.90 4.04 9.76
CA PRO A 705 -9.77 4.05 8.84
C PRO A 705 -8.77 5.12 9.28
N VAL A 706 -7.60 4.70 9.75
CA VAL A 706 -6.55 5.61 10.25
C VAL A 706 -5.56 5.98 9.14
N GLY A 707 -5.25 5.04 8.24
CA GLY A 707 -4.39 5.27 7.09
C GLY A 707 -4.35 4.08 6.14
N SER A 708 -3.54 4.20 5.07
CA SER A 708 -3.33 3.15 4.07
C SER A 708 -2.22 2.16 4.43
N ALA A 709 -1.53 2.38 5.55
CA ALA A 709 -0.43 1.56 6.02
C ALA A 709 -0.81 0.82 7.32
N PRO A 710 -0.27 -0.40 7.54
CA PRO A 710 -0.54 -1.19 8.75
C PRO A 710 -0.31 -0.38 10.03
N ILE A 711 -1.19 -0.55 11.02
CA ILE A 711 -0.93 -0.07 12.38
C ILE A 711 -0.13 -1.16 13.09
N VAL A 712 1.18 -0.95 13.20
CA VAL A 712 2.14 -1.97 13.64
C VAL A 712 2.09 -2.17 15.15
N ASP A 713 2.01 -1.07 15.89
CA ASP A 713 1.92 -1.08 17.35
C ASP A 713 1.08 0.09 17.84
N ALA A 714 0.63 0.01 19.09
CA ALA A 714 -0.19 1.03 19.72
C ALA A 714 -0.01 1.00 21.24
N VAL A 715 -0.07 2.17 21.87
CA VAL A 715 -0.01 2.30 23.33
C VAL A 715 -0.99 3.36 23.84
N LEU A 716 -1.39 3.21 25.10
CA LEU A 716 -2.20 4.19 25.81
C LEU A 716 -1.27 5.03 26.69
N TYR A 717 -1.30 6.34 26.50
CA TYR A 717 -0.52 7.29 27.30
C TYR A 717 -1.42 8.45 27.74
N GLY A 718 -1.67 8.53 29.04
CA GLY A 718 -2.63 9.49 29.61
C GLY A 718 -4.04 9.27 29.03
N ASP A 719 -4.61 10.33 28.46
CA ASP A 719 -5.93 10.31 27.79
C ASP A 719 -5.82 10.15 26.26
N GLN A 720 -4.64 9.71 25.79
CA GLN A 720 -4.33 9.58 24.37
C GLN A 720 -4.04 8.13 24.00
N LEU A 721 -4.49 7.75 22.81
CA LEU A 721 -4.17 6.50 22.12
C LEU A 721 -3.16 6.83 21.01
N TRP A 722 -1.95 6.29 21.15
CA TRP A 722 -0.85 6.52 20.21
C TRP A 722 -0.75 5.31 19.28
N LEU A 723 -0.85 5.54 17.98
CA LEU A 723 -0.84 4.52 16.94
C LEU A 723 0.39 4.68 16.05
N ALA A 724 1.20 3.62 15.91
CA ALA A 724 2.31 3.58 14.97
C ALA A 724 1.86 3.02 13.61
N SER A 725 1.90 3.85 12.57
CA SER A 725 1.59 3.44 11.19
C SER A 725 2.66 3.93 10.22
N ALA A 726 3.46 3.01 9.68
CA ALA A 726 4.67 3.33 8.91
C ALA A 726 5.58 4.31 9.68
N CYS A 727 5.87 5.49 9.14
CA CYS A 727 6.65 6.54 9.79
C CYS A 727 5.81 7.56 10.58
N LYS A 728 4.49 7.31 10.71
CA LYS A 728 3.55 8.21 11.37
C LYS A 728 3.20 7.69 12.75
N LEU A 729 3.25 8.58 13.72
CA LEU A 729 2.71 8.38 15.05
C LEU A 729 1.43 9.21 15.16
N ILE A 730 0.29 8.53 15.17
CA ILE A 730 -1.03 9.15 15.12
C ILE A 730 -1.62 9.11 16.52
N CYS A 731 -1.91 10.28 17.09
CA CYS A 731 -2.47 10.41 18.42
C CYS A 731 -3.98 10.66 18.31
N LEU A 732 -4.77 9.78 18.92
CA LEU A 732 -6.21 9.91 19.05
C LEU A 732 -6.57 10.15 20.51
N HIS A 733 -7.69 10.81 20.77
CA HIS A 733 -8.25 10.86 22.12
C HIS A 733 -8.80 9.47 22.49
N LYS A 734 -8.49 8.97 23.69
CA LYS A 734 -8.82 7.60 24.10
C LYS A 734 -10.33 7.29 24.09
N SER A 735 -11.16 8.16 24.68
CA SER A 735 -12.61 7.92 24.77
C SER A 735 -13.41 8.28 23.51
N THR A 736 -13.12 9.41 22.87
CA THR A 736 -13.85 9.88 21.67
C THR A 736 -13.28 9.35 20.35
N LEU A 737 -12.05 8.82 20.38
CA LEU A 737 -11.28 8.42 19.19
C LEU A 737 -11.09 9.57 18.17
N SER A 738 -11.28 10.82 18.61
CA SER A 738 -11.04 11.99 17.76
C SER A 738 -9.55 12.16 17.52
N HIS A 739 -9.18 12.50 16.28
CA HIS A 739 -7.80 12.80 15.91
C HIS A 739 -7.29 14.03 16.69
N LEU A 740 -6.11 13.90 17.30
CA LEU A 740 -5.45 14.98 18.04
C LEU A 740 -4.24 15.50 17.25
N SER A 741 -3.33 14.62 16.85
CA SER A 741 -2.13 14.99 16.11
C SER A 741 -1.57 13.83 15.29
N THR A 742 -0.76 14.16 14.28
CA THR A 742 0.04 13.19 13.53
C THR A 742 1.48 13.69 13.51
N ILE A 743 2.38 12.90 14.06
CA ILE A 743 3.81 13.20 14.11
C ILE A 743 4.52 12.30 13.10
N TYR A 744 5.41 12.89 12.29
CA TYR A 744 6.24 12.14 11.37
C TYR A 744 7.61 11.92 12.00
N VAL A 745 7.97 10.66 12.24
CA VAL A 745 9.25 10.29 12.83
C VAL A 745 10.28 10.17 11.72
N ALA A 746 11.25 11.07 11.69
CA ALA A 746 12.41 11.00 10.80
C ALA A 746 13.62 10.41 11.55
N CYS A 747 14.46 9.66 10.85
CA CYS A 747 15.70 9.10 11.38
C CYS A 747 16.89 9.70 10.60
N SER A 748 17.83 10.34 11.29
CA SER A 748 19.02 10.97 10.70
C SER A 748 20.22 10.02 10.71
N GLY A 749 20.04 8.79 10.23
CA GLY A 749 21.09 7.77 10.22
C GLY A 749 22.16 7.92 9.13
N THR A 750 22.06 8.89 8.22
CA THR A 750 23.04 9.05 7.14
C THR A 750 23.45 10.52 6.96
N CYS A 751 24.75 10.74 6.77
CA CYS A 751 25.43 12.03 6.69
C CYS A 751 25.07 12.88 5.45
N THR A 752 23.91 12.62 4.81
CA THR A 752 23.55 13.11 3.47
C THR A 752 22.58 14.29 3.48
N GLY A 753 22.11 14.76 4.65
CA GLY A 753 21.31 15.99 4.76
C GLY A 753 19.87 15.89 4.25
N THR A 754 19.42 14.73 3.75
CA THR A 754 18.02 14.46 3.39
C THR A 754 17.29 13.70 4.52
N PRO A 755 16.14 14.18 5.01
CA PRO A 755 15.37 13.47 6.05
C PRO A 755 14.83 12.15 5.48
N PHE A 756 15.23 11.02 6.07
CA PHE A 756 14.69 9.70 5.78
C PHE A 756 13.64 9.33 6.84
N PHE A 757 12.46 8.87 6.40
CA PHE A 757 11.36 8.52 7.31
C PHE A 757 11.30 7.01 7.50
N ASP A 758 11.95 6.51 8.55
CA ASP A 758 11.93 5.08 8.89
C ASP A 758 10.60 4.66 9.52
N LYS A 759 10.25 3.37 9.35
CA LYS A 759 9.02 2.83 9.94
C LYS A 759 9.23 2.60 11.44
N ILE A 760 8.23 2.98 12.23
CA ILE A 760 8.17 2.71 13.67
C ILE A 760 7.89 1.20 13.86
N VAL A 761 8.65 0.56 14.74
CA VAL A 761 8.58 -0.89 14.99
C VAL A 761 7.79 -1.19 16.26
N CYS A 762 8.11 -0.51 17.35
CA CYS A 762 7.52 -0.77 18.66
C CYS A 762 7.42 0.52 19.48
N LEU A 763 6.43 0.53 20.37
CA LEU A 763 6.10 1.62 21.28
C LEU A 763 6.08 1.09 22.72
N ALA A 764 6.53 1.90 23.68
CA ALA A 764 6.37 1.61 25.10
C ALA A 764 5.98 2.88 25.87
N ALA A 765 4.79 2.85 26.48
CA ALA A 765 4.34 3.95 27.34
C ALA A 765 5.11 3.95 28.66
N SER A 766 5.56 5.13 29.09
CA SER A 766 6.20 5.37 30.38
C SER A 766 5.59 6.60 31.06
N PRO A 767 5.79 6.83 32.36
CA PRO A 767 5.37 8.07 33.02
C PRO A 767 5.99 9.34 32.41
N HIS A 768 7.13 9.19 31.72
CA HIS A 768 7.90 10.30 31.14
C HIS A 768 7.54 10.60 29.68
N GLY A 769 6.71 9.78 29.05
CA GLY A 769 6.38 9.86 27.63
C GLY A 769 6.31 8.49 26.98
N VAL A 770 6.22 8.46 25.65
CA VAL A 770 6.21 7.22 24.86
C VAL A 770 7.59 6.97 24.27
N PHE A 771 8.21 5.87 24.66
CA PHE A 771 9.41 5.38 24.00
C PHE A 771 9.04 4.73 22.66
N LEU A 772 9.86 4.95 21.63
CA LEU A 772 9.72 4.29 20.35
C LEU A 772 11.07 3.96 19.72
N ALA A 773 11.06 2.93 18.88
CA ALA A 773 12.19 2.55 18.04
C ALA A 773 11.77 2.43 16.58
N THR A 774 12.71 2.69 15.68
CA THR A 774 12.51 2.62 14.23
C THR A 774 13.23 1.42 13.63
N THR A 775 12.83 1.04 12.42
CA THR A 775 13.26 -0.19 11.75
C THR A 775 14.77 -0.18 11.53
N HIS A 776 15.45 -1.26 11.93
CA HIS A 776 16.91 -1.42 11.82
C HIS A 776 17.73 -0.32 12.55
N SER A 777 17.14 0.33 13.55
CA SER A 777 17.81 1.41 14.30
C SER A 777 18.26 0.95 15.69
N THR A 778 19.40 1.47 16.13
CA THR A 778 19.89 1.44 17.52
C THR A 778 19.42 2.66 18.30
N LEU A 779 18.70 3.59 17.67
CA LEU A 779 18.22 4.80 18.31
C LEU A 779 16.90 4.55 19.04
N LEU A 780 16.93 4.75 20.34
CA LEU A 780 15.78 4.82 21.21
C LEU A 780 15.34 6.28 21.36
N GLN A 781 14.06 6.56 21.12
CA GLN A 781 13.50 7.91 21.21
C GLN A 781 12.45 7.99 22.30
N LEU A 782 12.42 9.06 23.09
CA LEU A 782 11.34 9.37 24.04
C LEU A 782 10.54 10.57 23.52
N TRP A 783 9.24 10.40 23.36
CA TRP A 783 8.34 11.44 22.87
C TRP A 783 7.34 11.86 23.93
N ASP A 784 7.16 13.18 24.08
CA ASP A 784 6.08 13.79 24.85
C ASP A 784 5.25 14.68 23.92
N SER A 785 3.99 14.30 23.71
CA SER A 785 2.91 15.03 23.01
C SER A 785 3.19 15.49 21.57
N ALA A 786 4.25 16.27 21.35
CA ALA A 786 4.71 16.77 20.05
C ALA A 786 6.25 16.86 19.90
N HIS A 787 7.03 16.64 20.96
CA HIS A 787 8.49 16.81 20.95
C HIS A 787 9.22 15.52 21.29
N CYS A 788 10.35 15.28 20.63
CA CYS A 788 11.31 14.24 21.02
C CYS A 788 12.16 14.79 22.18
N ALA A 789 11.93 14.27 23.39
CA ALA A 789 12.56 14.71 24.63
C ALA A 789 13.91 14.01 24.89
N LEU A 790 14.12 12.82 24.32
CA LEU A 790 15.38 12.08 24.43
C LEU A 790 15.66 11.32 23.14
N LEU A 791 16.90 11.38 22.66
CA LEU A 791 17.43 10.51 21.63
C LEU A 791 18.67 9.80 22.20
N PHE A 792 18.62 8.48 22.31
CA PHE A 792 19.69 7.69 22.92
C PHE A 792 20.10 6.54 22.00
N ASP A 793 21.39 6.41 21.71
CA ASP A 793 21.93 5.32 20.89
C ASP A 793 22.37 4.17 21.77
N ILE A 794 21.67 3.03 21.70
CA ILE A 794 22.01 1.87 22.52
C ILE A 794 23.28 1.15 22.06
N ALA A 795 23.81 1.46 20.85
CA ALA A 795 25.03 0.85 20.34
C ALA A 795 26.24 1.14 21.24
N THR A 796 26.30 2.34 21.84
CA THR A 796 27.42 2.73 22.71
C THR A 796 27.54 1.86 23.96
N ASP A 797 26.41 1.34 24.44
CA ASP A 797 26.34 0.54 25.66
C ASP A 797 26.46 -0.97 25.40
N HIS A 798 26.45 -1.37 24.14
CA HIS A 798 26.49 -2.77 23.70
C HIS A 798 27.92 -3.33 23.58
N ASP A 799 28.95 -2.48 23.59
CA ASP A 799 30.36 -2.85 23.33
C ASP A 799 31.08 -3.61 24.47
N HIS A 800 30.39 -3.93 25.56
CA HIS A 800 31.01 -4.61 26.70
C HIS A 800 30.59 -6.08 26.81
N LYS A 801 31.37 -6.92 26.10
CA LYS A 801 31.43 -8.39 26.14
C LYS A 801 30.31 -9.12 25.39
N LYS A 802 30.51 -9.39 24.09
CA LYS A 802 29.87 -10.51 23.40
C LYS A 802 30.30 -11.82 24.08
N PRO A 803 29.43 -12.61 24.74
CA PRO A 803 29.73 -13.99 25.06
C PRO A 803 29.68 -14.80 23.77
N SER A 804 30.65 -15.69 23.58
CA SER A 804 30.79 -16.53 22.40
C SER A 804 29.50 -17.27 22.04
N LEU A 805 28.83 -16.84 20.98
CA LEU A 805 27.99 -17.68 20.15
C LEU A 805 28.72 -17.81 18.81
N THR A 806 28.84 -19.05 18.36
CA THR A 806 29.63 -19.57 17.22
C THR A 806 29.97 -18.56 16.11
N ASP A 807 31.22 -18.63 15.62
CA ASP A 807 31.88 -17.81 14.58
C ASP A 807 31.15 -17.64 13.21
N MET A 808 29.87 -17.99 13.11
CA MET A 808 29.05 -17.93 11.90
C MET A 808 28.11 -16.70 11.84
N ASP A 809 28.02 -15.89 12.90
CA ASP A 809 27.03 -14.79 13.04
C ASP A 809 27.62 -13.36 13.01
N GLU A 810 28.87 -13.17 12.57
CA GLU A 810 29.55 -11.85 12.54
C GLU A 810 28.89 -10.78 11.63
N THR A 811 27.77 -11.07 10.97
CA THR A 811 27.11 -10.17 10.00
C THR A 811 25.73 -9.64 10.41
N ARG A 812 25.21 -9.97 11.60
CA ARG A 812 23.92 -9.41 12.05
C ARG A 812 24.10 -8.02 12.65
N GLU A 813 23.55 -7.01 11.97
CA GLU A 813 23.44 -5.65 12.49
C GLU A 813 22.49 -5.61 13.70
N MET A 814 23.01 -5.15 14.84
CA MET A 814 22.26 -4.97 16.07
C MET A 814 21.25 -3.82 15.91
N HIS A 815 19.99 -4.09 16.25
CA HIS A 815 18.93 -3.07 16.28
C HIS A 815 17.90 -3.41 17.35
N ILE A 816 17.12 -2.41 17.76
CA ILE A 816 16.04 -2.58 18.75
C ILE A 816 14.90 -3.36 18.10
N SER A 817 14.50 -4.46 18.75
CA SER A 817 13.41 -5.34 18.29
C SER A 817 12.14 -5.17 19.13
N SER A 818 12.27 -4.91 20.43
CA SER A 818 11.15 -4.78 21.36
C SER A 818 11.44 -3.82 22.50
N LEU A 819 10.37 -3.23 23.05
CA LEU A 819 10.43 -2.31 24.19
C LEU A 819 9.37 -2.71 25.21
N LEU A 820 9.73 -2.67 26.48
CA LEU A 820 8.81 -2.85 27.61
C LEU A 820 9.21 -1.92 28.74
N HIS A 821 8.27 -1.20 29.34
CA HIS A 821 8.53 -0.38 30.52
C HIS A 821 7.88 -1.02 31.75
N SER A 822 8.66 -1.28 32.80
CA SER A 822 8.20 -1.86 34.08
C SER A 822 8.96 -1.25 35.27
N ASP A 823 8.25 -0.90 36.35
CA ASP A 823 8.83 -0.50 37.65
C ASP A 823 10.00 0.50 37.57
N ALA A 824 9.82 1.59 36.82
CA ALA A 824 10.81 2.65 36.57
C ALA A 824 12.05 2.23 35.77
N SER A 825 12.01 1.06 35.13
CA SER A 825 13.02 0.57 34.20
C SER A 825 12.44 0.34 32.81
N LEU A 826 13.20 0.72 31.78
CA LEU A 826 12.94 0.41 30.38
C LEU A 826 13.76 -0.81 29.97
N TRP A 827 13.09 -1.83 29.50
CA TRP A 827 13.66 -3.07 29.01
C TRP A 827 13.67 -3.00 27.49
N THR A 828 14.86 -3.13 26.92
CA THR A 828 15.06 -3.03 25.48
C THR A 828 15.57 -4.37 24.97
N GLY A 829 14.81 -5.00 24.07
CA GLY A 829 15.21 -6.23 23.40
C GLY A 829 15.95 -5.89 22.11
N THR A 830 17.05 -6.58 21.84
CA THR A 830 17.86 -6.40 20.63
C THR A 830 17.68 -7.58 19.67
N SER A 831 17.95 -7.36 18.39
CA SER A 831 17.83 -8.37 17.32
C SER A 831 18.82 -9.54 17.45
N ASP A 832 19.93 -9.33 18.14
CA ASP A 832 20.95 -10.33 18.46
C ASP A 832 20.70 -11.04 19.81
N GLY A 833 19.56 -10.78 20.46
CA GLY A 833 19.04 -11.56 21.57
C GLY A 833 19.43 -11.07 22.97
N TYR A 834 19.94 -9.84 23.10
CA TYR A 834 20.18 -9.22 24.40
C TYR A 834 18.93 -8.48 24.91
N ILE A 835 18.83 -8.40 26.23
CA ILE A 835 17.91 -7.50 26.92
C ILE A 835 18.75 -6.50 27.70
N ILE A 836 18.64 -5.22 27.38
CA ILE A 836 19.32 -4.15 28.11
C ILE A 836 18.28 -3.43 28.97
N LEU A 837 18.60 -3.31 30.26
CA LEU A 837 17.78 -2.65 31.25
C LEU A 837 18.32 -1.24 31.49
N TYR A 838 17.48 -0.24 31.33
CA TYR A 838 17.78 1.14 31.64
C TYR A 838 16.89 1.64 32.76
N SER A 839 17.44 2.36 33.73
CA SER A 839 16.65 3.22 34.61
C SER A 839 16.49 4.59 33.96
N VAL A 840 15.27 5.13 34.00
CA VAL A 840 14.96 6.46 33.46
C VAL A 840 14.98 7.46 34.61
N SER A 841 15.88 8.44 34.55
CA SER A 841 15.94 9.54 35.51
C SER A 841 15.61 10.87 34.82
N ALA A 842 14.78 11.69 35.48
CA ALA A 842 14.49 13.05 35.04
C ALA A 842 15.42 14.01 35.79
N GLU A 843 16.38 14.63 35.10
CA GLU A 843 17.18 15.69 35.69
C GLU A 843 16.42 17.02 35.58
N LYS A 844 16.02 17.60 36.72
CA LYS A 844 15.49 18.97 36.75
C LYS A 844 16.62 19.97 36.49
N LYS A 845 16.78 20.37 35.24
CA LYS A 845 17.35 21.68 34.88
C LYS A 845 16.26 22.53 34.21
N GLU A 846 16.31 23.82 34.48
CA GLU A 846 15.24 24.79 34.20
C GLU A 846 14.77 24.77 32.73
N GLU A 847 13.45 24.84 32.57
CA GLU A 847 12.64 25.05 31.36
C GLU A 847 12.61 23.99 30.24
N ASN A 848 13.52 23.01 30.19
CA ASN A 848 13.37 21.81 29.34
C ASN A 848 13.87 20.58 30.12
N GLY A 849 12.96 19.72 30.57
CA GLY A 849 13.33 18.51 31.32
C GLY A 849 14.24 17.60 30.50
N THR A 850 15.52 17.54 30.84
CA THR A 850 16.48 16.61 30.24
C THR A 850 16.35 15.24 30.90
N TYR A 851 16.06 14.22 30.11
CA TYR A 851 16.02 12.83 30.58
C TYR A 851 17.39 12.17 30.40
N SER A 852 17.76 11.27 31.30
CA SER A 852 18.93 10.41 31.16
C SER A 852 18.54 8.95 31.37
N LEU A 853 19.14 8.07 30.57
CA LEU A 853 19.06 6.63 30.75
C LEU A 853 20.36 6.15 31.41
N HIS A 854 20.22 5.41 32.51
CA HIS A 854 21.35 4.73 33.14
C HIS A 854 21.15 3.23 33.03
N LYS A 855 22.07 2.56 32.34
CA LYS A 855 22.11 1.10 32.26
C LYS A 855 22.20 0.50 33.67
N LEU A 856 21.29 -0.42 34.00
CA LEU A 856 21.19 -1.09 35.30
C LEU A 856 22.15 -2.27 35.43
#